data_AF-A0A7Y2AJS2-F1
#
_entry.id   AF-A0A7Y2AJS2-F1
#
_cell.length_a   1.000
_cell.length_b   1.000
_cell.length_c   1.000
_cell.angle_alpha   90.00
_cell.angle_beta   90.00
_cell.angle_gamma   90.00
#
_symmetry.space_group_name_H-M   'P 1'
#
loop_
_entity.id
_entity.type
_entity.pdbx_description
1 polymer ?
#
loop_
_entity_poly.entity_id
_entity_poly.type
_entity_poly.pdbx_seq_one_letter_code
_entity_poly.pdbx_strand_id
1 'polypeptide(L)'
;MKFVARRLSSTAAYAFRWTLVIGMVTCSTIVVFAADRPNIVLIMADDVGIEGLECYGGASYKTPHLNRLAAKGVRFTHAYSQPLCTPTRVQLMTGKYNHRNWTSFGILDPKETTFGHVLKSGGYATGIFGKWQLQSYDPPDLPGANQRRGTGMHPKDAGFDEYALYHALHTEDKGSRYANPTMLEGTAGTDGELKTYSQRYGEDVWVEKILDFFDRHRQQPKFVYYPMALPHWPFEPTPNSDDWDPNNVPEADLRYAGDMIEYMDTTVGNLMRGLTDRKLADDTIVLFYSDNGTHLQVTSKMQDGRMIQGGKATSQQTGIHVPLIAHCPKRFEPSVCHDLIDASDFWPTLLDLSGAESVDDSERDGISFAPRLLGQDGPRRESVFVWYDPRPGWDKERFRREVFALNKNYKLFRTGRLMRLTERPLEEIAVDPLATTAADRAAKQELAKVIQSAMSGVDEPPRVDAYGNVEHDFTYLPVDRKETDRITLELLQTGKEIVYGDPSIPQHRLWVFNPLDIQPDELRPCVVFIHGGGWGGKPESLAAQAVYLQRRGINTVSIHFRSPSGELTPADTLRDARRAYRWIVQHGKEHHIDVDNLVVSGGSAGGHLSLALCTIALDDDPVIDHLPKGLVLLNPVIDLVDGWSNGRKKCEAKGIDPKSFSPAHHVRAGLPPTLLLSGSDDGLIPPTLLEKFQASMQHAENHCELVIYPNAGHGFFNYGRDENQFFHPTMWRFESFLATVFPSVSE
;
A
#
# COMPACT_ATOMS: atom_id res chain seq x y z
N MET A 1 -89.92 0.12 13.93
CA MET A 1 -90.42 1.50 13.78
C MET A 1 -89.94 2.07 12.44
N LYS A 2 -90.77 2.79 11.67
CA LYS A 2 -90.73 4.26 11.40
C LYS A 2 -89.33 4.79 10.98
N PHE A 3 -89.11 5.60 9.93
CA PHE A 3 -89.84 6.12 8.73
C PHE A 3 -88.81 6.94 7.89
N VAL A 4 -88.93 7.43 6.63
CA VAL A 4 -89.96 7.65 5.57
C VAL A 4 -89.26 7.25 4.22
N ALA A 5 -89.83 6.55 3.22
CA ALA A 5 -90.67 7.00 2.07
C ALA A 5 -90.14 8.22 1.24
N ARG A 6 -90.40 8.40 -0.08
CA ARG A 6 -91.47 7.83 -0.95
C ARG A 6 -91.20 7.98 -2.48
N ARG A 7 -91.72 7.03 -3.29
CA ARG A 7 -92.25 7.13 -4.70
C ARG A 7 -91.34 7.44 -5.92
N LEU A 8 -90.99 6.36 -6.62
CA LEU A 8 -91.32 6.02 -8.04
C LEU A 8 -92.14 7.00 -8.93
N SER A 9 -91.65 7.27 -10.15
CA SER A 9 -92.31 7.07 -11.48
C SER A 9 -91.38 7.52 -12.63
N SER A 10 -91.39 7.01 -13.87
CA SER A 10 -91.93 5.76 -14.45
C SER A 10 -91.44 5.56 -15.91
N THR A 11 -91.02 4.34 -16.24
CA THR A 11 -91.12 3.67 -17.57
C THR A 11 -90.77 4.43 -18.87
N ALA A 12 -89.66 4.04 -19.50
CA ALA A 12 -89.58 3.83 -20.95
C ALA A 12 -88.48 2.80 -21.26
N ALA A 13 -88.79 1.76 -22.03
CA ALA A 13 -87.82 0.76 -22.48
C ALA A 13 -88.20 0.29 -23.89
N TYR A 14 -87.24 0.22 -24.83
CA TYR A 14 -87.40 -0.57 -26.05
C TYR A 14 -86.07 -0.97 -26.71
N ALA A 15 -86.01 -2.24 -27.11
CA ALA A 15 -85.20 -2.86 -28.16
C ALA A 15 -83.69 -2.54 -28.29
N PHE A 16 -82.88 -3.58 -28.08
CA PHE A 16 -81.57 -3.75 -28.71
C PHE A 16 -81.62 -3.51 -30.23
N ARG A 17 -80.56 -2.89 -30.77
CA ARG A 17 -80.11 -3.12 -32.15
C ARG A 17 -78.64 -3.52 -32.12
N TRP A 18 -78.32 -4.70 -32.64
CA TRP A 18 -76.94 -5.13 -32.83
C TRP A 18 -76.31 -4.30 -33.95
N THR A 19 -75.13 -3.73 -33.71
CA THR A 19 -74.29 -3.12 -34.73
C THR A 19 -72.89 -3.69 -34.58
N LEU A 20 -72.44 -4.42 -35.61
CA LEU A 20 -71.14 -5.08 -35.62
C LEU A 20 -70.03 -4.05 -35.87
N VAL A 21 -69.45 -3.51 -34.81
CA VAL A 21 -68.28 -2.63 -34.93
C VAL A 21 -67.02 -3.49 -35.07
N ILE A 22 -66.49 -3.56 -36.29
CA ILE A 22 -65.16 -4.12 -36.56
C ILE A 22 -64.13 -3.13 -36.03
N GLY A 23 -63.79 -3.26 -34.76
CA GLY A 23 -62.65 -2.57 -34.16
C GLY A 23 -61.37 -3.13 -34.77
N MET A 24 -60.76 -2.39 -35.69
CA MET A 24 -59.38 -2.67 -36.11
C MET A 24 -58.47 -2.51 -34.89
N VAL A 25 -58.05 -3.63 -34.30
CA VAL A 25 -56.89 -3.65 -33.41
C VAL A 25 -55.67 -3.44 -34.30
N THR A 26 -55.39 -2.17 -34.62
CA THR A 26 -54.05 -1.76 -35.05
C THR A 26 -53.14 -2.02 -33.86
N CYS A 27 -52.56 -3.23 -33.84
CA CYS A 27 -51.47 -3.57 -32.96
C CYS A 27 -50.28 -2.73 -33.40
N SER A 28 -50.22 -1.49 -32.91
CA SER A 28 -49.06 -0.63 -33.02
C SER A 28 -47.96 -1.29 -32.22
N THR A 29 -47.18 -2.13 -32.90
CA THR A 29 -45.90 -2.60 -32.40
C THR A 29 -45.07 -1.36 -32.08
N ILE A 30 -44.98 -1.05 -30.78
CA ILE A 30 -44.00 -0.08 -30.28
C ILE A 30 -42.65 -0.72 -30.54
N VAL A 31 -42.09 -0.43 -31.72
CA VAL A 31 -40.68 -0.64 -32.01
C VAL A 31 -39.95 0.32 -31.10
N VAL A 32 -39.65 -0.15 -29.89
CA VAL A 32 -38.70 0.50 -29.00
C VAL A 32 -37.38 0.51 -29.76
N PHE A 33 -37.01 1.67 -30.29
CA PHE A 33 -35.75 1.84 -30.99
C PHE A 33 -34.63 1.56 -29.98
N ALA A 34 -33.87 0.49 -30.21
CA ALA A 34 -32.69 0.13 -29.39
C ALA A 34 -31.48 1.05 -29.70
N ALA A 35 -31.73 2.35 -29.89
CA ALA A 35 -30.82 3.28 -30.54
C ALA A 35 -29.97 4.12 -29.58
N ASP A 36 -30.41 4.33 -28.34
CA ASP A 36 -29.76 5.28 -27.43
C ASP A 36 -28.68 4.65 -26.53
N ARG A 37 -28.77 3.35 -26.22
CA ARG A 37 -27.86 2.66 -25.28
C ARG A 37 -26.58 2.18 -26.00
N PRO A 38 -25.37 2.63 -25.57
CA PRO A 38 -24.12 2.31 -26.25
C PRO A 38 -23.69 0.85 -26.02
N ASN A 39 -22.70 0.38 -26.79
CA ASN A 39 -21.89 -0.74 -26.34
C ASN A 39 -20.78 -0.22 -25.43
N ILE A 40 -20.35 -1.00 -24.44
CA ILE A 40 -19.30 -0.61 -23.50
C ILE A 40 -18.23 -1.71 -23.45
N VAL A 41 -16.97 -1.34 -23.59
CA VAL A 41 -15.80 -2.21 -23.40
C VAL A 41 -14.88 -1.56 -22.37
N LEU A 42 -14.72 -2.22 -21.22
CA LEU A 42 -13.77 -1.83 -20.18
C LEU A 42 -12.52 -2.70 -20.29
N ILE A 43 -11.44 -2.13 -20.80
CA ILE A 43 -10.11 -2.74 -20.86
C ILE A 43 -9.36 -2.39 -19.58
N MET A 44 -8.78 -3.38 -18.92
CA MET A 44 -7.92 -3.22 -17.76
C MET A 44 -6.58 -3.93 -18.02
N ALA A 45 -5.52 -3.16 -18.21
CA ALA A 45 -4.16 -3.65 -18.32
C ALA A 45 -3.59 -4.09 -16.96
N ASP A 46 -2.68 -5.06 -16.98
CA ASP A 46 -2.18 -5.78 -15.79
C ASP A 46 -0.70 -5.43 -15.55
N ASP A 47 -0.39 -4.61 -14.56
CA ASP A 47 0.95 -4.03 -14.28
C ASP A 47 1.47 -2.93 -15.25
N VAL A 48 0.73 -1.83 -15.46
CA VAL A 48 1.27 -0.66 -16.19
C VAL A 48 0.90 0.69 -15.58
N GLY A 49 1.92 1.40 -15.09
CA GLY A 49 1.83 2.79 -14.64
C GLY A 49 1.89 3.80 -15.79
N ILE A 50 1.61 5.07 -15.49
CA ILE A 50 1.60 6.14 -16.50
C ILE A 50 2.95 6.36 -17.20
N GLU A 51 4.07 5.97 -16.58
CA GLU A 51 5.41 5.99 -17.17
C GLU A 51 5.59 5.02 -18.35
N GLY A 52 4.71 4.02 -18.49
CA GLY A 52 4.73 3.06 -19.58
C GLY A 52 4.15 3.57 -20.91
N LEU A 53 3.44 4.71 -20.92
CA LEU A 53 2.70 5.18 -22.10
C LEU A 53 3.18 6.55 -22.62
N GLU A 54 3.39 6.68 -23.94
CA GLU A 54 3.82 7.95 -24.55
C GLU A 54 2.79 9.07 -24.33
N CYS A 55 1.49 8.74 -24.35
CA CYS A 55 0.40 9.68 -24.11
C CYS A 55 0.31 10.19 -22.66
N TYR A 56 1.16 9.70 -21.76
CA TYR A 56 1.33 10.21 -20.40
C TYR A 56 2.72 10.82 -20.12
N GLY A 57 3.59 10.89 -21.15
CA GLY A 57 4.96 11.39 -21.01
C GLY A 57 6.02 10.31 -20.88
N GLY A 58 5.67 9.03 -21.02
CA GLY A 58 6.64 7.93 -21.19
C GLY A 58 7.43 8.07 -22.50
N ALA A 59 8.61 7.44 -22.54
CA ALA A 59 9.56 7.50 -23.67
C ALA A 59 10.36 6.19 -23.89
N SER A 60 10.09 5.12 -23.12
CA SER A 60 10.75 3.82 -23.33
C SER A 60 10.10 2.97 -24.43
N TYR A 61 8.79 3.09 -24.63
CA TYR A 61 7.98 2.16 -25.41
C TYR A 61 7.05 2.93 -26.35
N LYS A 62 6.71 2.34 -27.50
CA LYS A 62 5.79 2.92 -28.49
C LYS A 62 4.36 2.46 -28.22
N THR A 63 3.45 3.41 -28.03
CA THR A 63 2.03 3.15 -27.73
C THR A 63 1.10 3.88 -28.71
N PRO A 64 1.26 3.73 -30.05
CA PRO A 64 0.57 4.53 -31.05
C PRO A 64 -0.96 4.37 -31.05
N HIS A 65 -1.52 3.23 -30.64
CA HIS A 65 -2.96 3.02 -30.58
C HIS A 65 -3.58 3.71 -29.36
N LEU A 66 -2.96 3.63 -28.19
CA LEU A 66 -3.35 4.35 -26.97
C LEU A 66 -3.13 5.86 -27.13
N ASN A 67 -2.08 6.29 -27.83
CA ASN A 67 -1.88 7.69 -28.22
C ASN A 67 -3.05 8.20 -29.07
N ARG A 68 -3.50 7.41 -30.04
CA ARG A 68 -4.63 7.74 -30.91
C ARG A 68 -5.97 7.74 -30.17
N LEU A 69 -6.17 6.84 -29.19
CA LEU A 69 -7.35 6.84 -28.33
C LEU A 69 -7.38 8.08 -27.43
N ALA A 70 -6.27 8.40 -26.76
CA ALA A 70 -6.14 9.58 -25.91
C ALA A 70 -6.32 10.89 -26.70
N ALA A 71 -5.77 10.99 -27.91
CA ALA A 71 -5.90 12.17 -28.77
C ALA A 71 -7.28 12.32 -29.45
N LYS A 72 -8.18 11.33 -29.31
CA LYS A 72 -9.54 11.31 -29.88
C LYS A 72 -10.63 11.01 -28.84
N GLY A 73 -10.32 11.20 -27.56
CA GLY A 73 -11.20 10.90 -26.44
C GLY A 73 -10.82 11.73 -25.22
N VAL A 74 -11.25 11.28 -24.06
CA VAL A 74 -10.95 11.92 -22.77
C VAL A 74 -9.78 11.20 -22.13
N ARG A 75 -8.64 11.87 -21.98
CA ARG A 75 -7.48 11.38 -21.21
C ARG A 75 -7.51 11.96 -19.80
N PHE A 76 -7.64 11.11 -18.78
CA PHE A 76 -7.60 11.53 -17.38
C PHE A 76 -6.15 11.56 -16.88
N THR A 77 -5.82 12.52 -16.02
CA THR A 77 -4.43 12.80 -15.57
C THR A 77 -4.17 12.50 -14.11
N HIS A 78 -5.16 11.94 -13.41
CA HIS A 78 -5.22 11.79 -11.95
C HIS A 78 -6.07 10.55 -11.59
N ALA A 79 -5.78 9.41 -12.21
CA ALA A 79 -6.51 8.15 -11.98
C ALA A 79 -5.69 7.19 -11.10
N TYR A 80 -6.33 6.61 -10.09
CA TYR A 80 -5.65 5.91 -9.00
C TYR A 80 -6.22 4.51 -8.74
N SER A 81 -5.34 3.52 -8.82
CA SER A 81 -5.62 2.14 -8.44
C SER A 81 -5.30 1.90 -6.96
N GLN A 82 -5.58 0.68 -6.49
CA GLN A 82 -4.87 0.14 -5.34
C GLN A 82 -3.45 -0.27 -5.79
N PRO A 83 -2.49 -0.47 -4.87
CA PRO A 83 -1.14 -0.92 -5.22
C PRO A 83 -1.05 -2.29 -5.91
N LEU A 84 -2.12 -3.08 -5.98
CA LEU A 84 -2.08 -4.47 -6.42
C LEU A 84 -3.38 -4.95 -7.07
N CYS A 85 -3.26 -5.90 -7.99
CA CYS A 85 -4.33 -6.39 -8.87
C CYS A 85 -5.63 -6.82 -8.15
N THR A 86 -5.59 -7.72 -7.16
CA THR A 86 -6.80 -8.15 -6.44
C THR A 86 -7.54 -6.98 -5.76
N PRO A 87 -6.92 -6.17 -4.89
CA PRO A 87 -7.65 -5.06 -4.25
C PRO A 87 -8.18 -4.03 -5.26
N THR A 88 -7.52 -3.79 -6.40
CA THR A 88 -8.13 -2.93 -7.45
C THR A 88 -9.31 -3.61 -8.12
N ARG A 89 -9.23 -4.90 -8.44
CA ARG A 89 -10.30 -5.65 -9.12
C ARG A 89 -11.53 -5.82 -8.21
N VAL A 90 -11.35 -6.03 -6.91
CA VAL A 90 -12.45 -6.05 -5.93
C VAL A 90 -13.12 -4.68 -5.83
N GLN A 91 -12.35 -3.60 -5.64
CA GLN A 91 -12.88 -2.24 -5.59
C GLN A 91 -13.61 -1.84 -6.89
N LEU A 92 -13.03 -2.16 -8.06
CA LEU A 92 -13.60 -1.87 -9.38
C LEU A 92 -14.89 -2.64 -9.63
N MET A 93 -14.90 -3.95 -9.37
CA MET A 93 -16.07 -4.79 -9.65
C MET A 93 -17.24 -4.50 -8.70
N THR A 94 -16.97 -4.00 -7.49
CA THR A 94 -17.99 -3.78 -6.45
C THR A 94 -18.32 -2.32 -6.15
N GLY A 95 -17.54 -1.33 -6.61
CA GLY A 95 -17.75 0.08 -6.25
C GLY A 95 -17.57 0.41 -4.77
N LYS A 96 -16.95 -0.48 -3.99
CA LYS A 96 -16.71 -0.35 -2.54
C LYS A 96 -15.23 -0.25 -2.22
N TYR A 97 -14.86 0.56 -1.23
CA TYR A 97 -13.51 0.51 -0.68
C TYR A 97 -13.27 -0.84 0.03
N ASN A 98 -12.08 -1.41 -0.19
CA ASN A 98 -11.78 -2.79 0.22
C ASN A 98 -11.98 -3.07 1.71
N HIS A 99 -11.81 -2.10 2.61
CA HIS A 99 -12.01 -2.33 4.05
C HIS A 99 -13.45 -2.76 4.42
N ARG A 100 -14.43 -2.56 3.52
CA ARG A 100 -15.82 -3.01 3.71
C ARG A 100 -16.06 -4.49 3.34
N ASN A 101 -15.29 -5.05 2.40
CA ASN A 101 -15.55 -6.37 1.81
C ASN A 101 -14.31 -7.26 1.59
N TRP A 102 -13.15 -6.84 2.10
CA TRP A 102 -11.92 -7.62 2.06
C TRP A 102 -11.95 -8.79 3.02
N THR A 103 -11.88 -10.00 2.47
CA THR A 103 -11.76 -11.25 3.22
C THR A 103 -10.32 -11.77 3.18
N SER A 104 -9.72 -11.86 1.99
CA SER A 104 -8.29 -12.12 1.79
C SER A 104 -7.85 -11.75 0.38
N PHE A 105 -6.53 -11.79 0.15
CA PHE A 105 -6.00 -11.64 -1.20
C PHE A 105 -6.45 -12.82 -2.10
N GLY A 106 -6.65 -12.54 -3.38
CA GLY A 106 -7.19 -13.50 -4.35
C GLY A 106 -8.68 -13.84 -4.20
N ILE A 107 -9.44 -13.17 -3.31
CA ILE A 107 -10.86 -13.43 -3.05
C ILE A 107 -11.70 -12.17 -3.29
N LEU A 108 -12.79 -12.32 -4.06
CA LEU A 108 -13.99 -11.50 -4.01
C LEU A 108 -15.08 -12.29 -3.26
N ASP A 109 -15.77 -11.72 -2.26
CA ASP A 109 -16.86 -12.42 -1.55
C ASP A 109 -17.99 -12.78 -2.54
N PRO A 110 -18.41 -14.06 -2.66
CA PRO A 110 -19.51 -14.48 -3.54
C PRO A 110 -20.86 -13.77 -3.31
N LYS A 111 -21.03 -13.02 -2.22
CA LYS A 111 -22.24 -12.24 -1.92
C LYS A 111 -22.25 -10.85 -2.56
N GLU A 112 -21.13 -10.36 -3.10
CA GLU A 112 -21.04 -9.00 -3.65
C GLU A 112 -21.66 -8.87 -5.06
N THR A 113 -22.67 -8.02 -5.18
CA THR A 113 -23.26 -7.64 -6.47
C THR A 113 -22.25 -6.83 -7.29
N THR A 114 -21.70 -7.45 -8.33
CA THR A 114 -20.75 -6.84 -9.28
C THR A 114 -21.42 -5.90 -10.28
N PHE A 115 -20.66 -5.06 -11.00
CA PHE A 115 -21.21 -4.33 -12.16
C PHE A 115 -21.74 -5.27 -13.27
N GLY A 116 -21.21 -6.50 -13.37
CA GLY A 116 -21.69 -7.50 -14.32
C GLY A 116 -23.16 -7.86 -14.05
N HIS A 117 -23.47 -8.17 -12.79
CA HIS A 117 -24.84 -8.43 -12.34
C HIS A 117 -25.81 -7.29 -12.68
N VAL A 118 -25.40 -6.03 -12.44
CA VAL A 118 -26.27 -4.86 -12.67
C VAL A 118 -26.49 -4.63 -14.16
N LEU A 119 -25.43 -4.67 -14.99
CA LEU A 119 -25.54 -4.46 -16.44
C LEU A 119 -26.36 -5.58 -17.12
N LYS A 120 -26.15 -6.83 -16.69
CA LYS A 120 -26.95 -7.99 -17.13
C LYS A 120 -28.42 -7.85 -16.75
N SER A 121 -28.71 -7.47 -15.51
CA SER A 121 -30.09 -7.19 -15.05
C SER A 121 -30.70 -5.99 -15.79
N GLY A 122 -29.87 -5.00 -16.13
CA GLY A 122 -30.21 -3.87 -16.99
C GLY A 122 -30.37 -4.21 -18.49
N GLY A 123 -30.28 -5.47 -18.89
CA GLY A 123 -30.53 -5.93 -20.27
C GLY A 123 -29.36 -5.73 -21.25
N TYR A 124 -28.13 -5.72 -20.76
CA TYR A 124 -26.93 -5.89 -21.59
C TYR A 124 -26.61 -7.38 -21.78
N ALA A 125 -26.12 -7.74 -22.96
CA ALA A 125 -25.36 -8.98 -23.12
C ALA A 125 -23.97 -8.76 -22.50
N THR A 126 -23.60 -9.57 -21.50
CA THR A 126 -22.41 -9.37 -20.68
C THR A 126 -21.33 -10.44 -20.90
N GLY A 127 -20.08 -10.03 -21.13
CA GLY A 127 -18.96 -10.95 -21.34
C GLY A 127 -17.70 -10.55 -20.57
N ILE A 128 -16.91 -11.52 -20.12
CA ILE A 128 -15.59 -11.29 -19.50
C ILE A 128 -14.50 -12.19 -20.12
N PHE A 129 -13.44 -11.57 -20.61
CA PHE A 129 -12.38 -12.26 -21.37
C PHE A 129 -11.03 -11.77 -20.84
N GLY A 130 -10.13 -12.68 -20.43
CA GLY A 130 -8.83 -12.28 -19.88
C GLY A 130 -8.45 -12.99 -18.57
N LYS A 131 -8.08 -12.24 -17.52
CA LYS A 131 -7.54 -12.72 -16.23
C LYS A 131 -8.58 -12.66 -15.10
N TRP A 132 -8.74 -13.75 -14.33
CA TRP A 132 -9.65 -13.81 -13.17
C TRP A 132 -8.97 -13.52 -11.82
N GLN A 133 -8.41 -14.55 -11.16
CA GLN A 133 -7.75 -14.44 -9.84
C GLN A 133 -8.62 -13.94 -8.66
N LEU A 134 -9.93 -14.26 -8.62
CA LEU A 134 -10.85 -13.84 -7.54
C LEU A 134 -11.55 -14.99 -6.78
N GLN A 135 -11.19 -16.25 -7.03
CA GLN A 135 -11.80 -17.46 -6.43
C GLN A 135 -10.97 -18.08 -5.25
N SER A 136 -9.87 -17.43 -4.86
CA SER A 136 -8.67 -18.01 -4.22
C SER A 136 -8.00 -19.14 -5.01
N TYR A 137 -6.73 -18.90 -5.31
CA TYR A 137 -5.84 -19.77 -6.06
C TYR A 137 -4.56 -20.11 -5.27
N ASP A 138 -4.62 -20.02 -3.93
CA ASP A 138 -3.52 -20.31 -3.03
C ASP A 138 -2.88 -21.68 -3.34
N PRO A 139 -1.54 -21.80 -3.33
CA PRO A 139 -0.86 -23.09 -3.37
C PRO A 139 -1.36 -24.03 -2.26
N PRO A 140 -1.48 -25.36 -2.48
CA PRO A 140 -2.00 -26.29 -1.48
C PRO A 140 -1.25 -26.31 -0.14
N ASP A 141 0.02 -25.93 -0.17
CA ASP A 141 0.98 -25.88 0.94
C ASP A 141 1.07 -24.51 1.63
N LEU A 142 0.45 -23.45 1.08
CA LEU A 142 0.46 -22.12 1.71
C LEU A 142 -0.34 -22.13 3.03
N PRO A 143 0.17 -21.56 4.14
CA PRO A 143 -0.52 -21.55 5.43
C PRO A 143 -1.97 -21.02 5.34
N GLY A 144 -2.93 -21.87 5.75
CA GLY A 144 -4.36 -21.58 5.71
C GLY A 144 -5.04 -21.70 4.33
N ALA A 145 -4.34 -22.18 3.29
CA ALA A 145 -4.94 -22.39 1.95
C ALA A 145 -6.17 -23.31 2.01
N ASN A 146 -6.16 -24.32 2.88
CA ASN A 146 -7.29 -25.23 3.13
C ASN A 146 -8.57 -24.55 3.68
N GLN A 147 -8.48 -23.29 4.12
CA GLN A 147 -9.62 -22.48 4.57
C GLN A 147 -10.05 -21.42 3.53
N ARG A 148 -9.23 -21.17 2.51
CA ARG A 148 -9.42 -20.06 1.54
C ARG A 148 -9.64 -20.52 0.11
N ARG A 149 -9.00 -21.61 -0.34
CA ARG A 149 -9.10 -22.12 -1.72
C ARG A 149 -10.57 -22.38 -2.10
N GLY A 150 -11.03 -21.74 -3.17
CA GLY A 150 -12.39 -21.92 -3.69
C GLY A 150 -13.49 -21.19 -2.91
N THR A 151 -13.18 -20.32 -1.94
CA THR A 151 -14.21 -19.57 -1.18
C THR A 151 -14.58 -18.22 -1.81
N GLY A 152 -13.87 -17.81 -2.86
CA GLY A 152 -14.15 -16.58 -3.60
C GLY A 152 -15.07 -16.77 -4.82
N MET A 153 -15.51 -15.65 -5.39
CA MET A 153 -16.39 -15.58 -6.56
C MET A 153 -15.91 -16.45 -7.73
N HIS A 154 -16.74 -17.37 -8.19
CA HIS A 154 -16.55 -18.10 -9.45
C HIS A 154 -16.95 -17.21 -10.64
N PRO A 155 -16.32 -17.32 -11.83
CA PRO A 155 -16.71 -16.55 -13.01
C PRO A 155 -18.19 -16.70 -13.41
N LYS A 156 -18.71 -17.93 -13.31
CA LYS A 156 -20.09 -18.30 -13.65
C LYS A 156 -21.15 -17.59 -12.79
N ASP A 157 -20.75 -17.16 -11.59
CA ASP A 157 -21.58 -16.51 -10.58
C ASP A 157 -21.27 -14.99 -10.50
N ALA A 158 -20.30 -14.48 -11.27
CA ALA A 158 -19.86 -13.09 -11.23
C ALA A 158 -20.73 -12.11 -12.05
N GLY A 159 -21.87 -12.57 -12.57
CA GLY A 159 -22.85 -11.75 -13.28
C GLY A 159 -22.62 -11.57 -14.79
N PHE A 160 -21.70 -12.35 -15.41
CA PHE A 160 -21.47 -12.33 -16.86
C PHE A 160 -22.23 -13.47 -17.56
N ASP A 161 -22.72 -13.27 -18.78
CA ASP A 161 -23.37 -14.31 -19.60
C ASP A 161 -22.36 -15.33 -20.15
N GLU A 162 -21.19 -14.84 -20.58
CA GLU A 162 -20.09 -15.63 -21.14
C GLU A 162 -18.74 -15.25 -20.51
N TYR A 163 -17.86 -16.23 -20.34
CA TYR A 163 -16.50 -15.98 -19.86
C TYR A 163 -15.45 -16.86 -20.57
N ALA A 164 -14.24 -16.33 -20.72
CA ALA A 164 -13.05 -17.08 -21.14
C ALA A 164 -11.81 -16.57 -20.39
N LEU A 165 -11.36 -17.29 -19.36
CA LEU A 165 -10.52 -16.72 -18.30
C LEU A 165 -9.26 -17.55 -17.97
N TYR A 166 -8.10 -16.91 -18.04
CA TYR A 166 -6.86 -17.39 -17.45
C TYR A 166 -6.91 -17.32 -15.91
N HIS A 167 -6.37 -18.35 -15.26
CA HIS A 167 -6.23 -18.48 -13.81
C HIS A 167 -7.53 -18.21 -13.04
N ALA A 168 -8.61 -18.84 -13.52
CA ALA A 168 -9.91 -18.88 -12.87
C ALA A 168 -10.00 -19.95 -11.76
N LEU A 169 -9.29 -21.07 -11.95
CA LEU A 169 -9.17 -22.18 -11.00
C LEU A 169 -7.88 -22.03 -10.16
N HIS A 170 -7.39 -23.12 -9.56
CA HIS A 170 -6.25 -23.06 -8.63
C HIS A 170 -4.89 -22.94 -9.34
N THR A 171 -3.82 -22.71 -8.57
CA THR A 171 -2.47 -22.48 -9.09
C THR A 171 -1.91 -23.68 -9.86
N GLU A 172 -2.32 -24.90 -9.53
CA GLU A 172 -1.95 -26.14 -10.23
C GLU A 172 -2.73 -26.38 -11.54
N ASP A 173 -3.91 -25.77 -11.69
CA ASP A 173 -4.77 -25.93 -12.88
C ASP A 173 -4.43 -24.92 -13.99
N LYS A 174 -3.57 -23.94 -13.71
CA LYS A 174 -3.22 -22.88 -14.66
C LYS A 174 -2.25 -23.41 -15.73
N GLY A 175 -2.57 -23.15 -17.00
CA GLY A 175 -1.58 -23.24 -18.09
C GLY A 175 -0.86 -21.92 -18.30
N SER A 176 -0.50 -21.64 -19.56
CA SER A 176 0.06 -20.35 -19.97
C SER A 176 -1.01 -19.25 -20.05
N ARG A 177 -0.57 -17.99 -19.95
CA ARG A 177 -1.37 -16.80 -20.29
C ARG A 177 -1.05 -16.24 -21.68
N TYR A 178 0.17 -16.47 -22.18
CA TYR A 178 0.70 -15.86 -23.39
C TYR A 178 0.81 -16.90 -24.51
N ALA A 179 1.97 -17.54 -24.68
CA ALA A 179 2.15 -18.59 -25.68
C ALA A 179 1.38 -19.86 -25.32
N ASN A 180 0.56 -20.38 -26.25
CA ASN A 180 -0.34 -21.52 -26.05
C ASN A 180 -1.28 -21.31 -24.82
N PRO A 181 -2.10 -20.24 -24.82
CA PRO A 181 -2.81 -19.81 -23.62
C PRO A 181 -3.88 -20.83 -23.20
N THR A 182 -4.05 -21.00 -21.89
CA THR A 182 -5.07 -21.87 -21.30
C THR A 182 -6.14 -21.03 -20.59
N MET A 183 -7.40 -21.25 -20.96
CA MET A 183 -8.55 -20.46 -20.53
C MET A 183 -9.65 -21.39 -20.01
N LEU A 184 -10.30 -21.02 -18.91
CA LEU A 184 -11.57 -21.61 -18.49
C LEU A 184 -12.72 -20.92 -19.23
N GLU A 185 -13.51 -21.67 -19.98
CA GLU A 185 -14.58 -21.14 -20.83
C GLU A 185 -15.95 -21.67 -20.47
N GLY A 186 -16.93 -20.79 -20.29
CA GLY A 186 -18.29 -21.19 -19.98
C GLY A 186 -19.29 -20.03 -20.02
N THR A 187 -20.48 -20.31 -19.52
CA THR A 187 -21.59 -19.35 -19.41
C THR A 187 -22.05 -19.21 -17.96
N ALA A 188 -22.84 -18.17 -17.68
CA ALA A 188 -23.51 -17.99 -16.39
C ALA A 188 -24.10 -19.29 -15.82
N GLY A 189 -23.82 -19.59 -14.55
CA GLY A 189 -24.31 -20.79 -13.86
C GLY A 189 -23.74 -22.14 -14.31
N THR A 190 -22.73 -22.17 -15.19
CA THR A 190 -22.02 -23.40 -15.61
C THR A 190 -20.55 -23.36 -15.21
N ASP A 191 -19.95 -24.50 -14.84
CA ASP A 191 -18.53 -24.54 -14.38
C ASP A 191 -17.50 -24.30 -15.49
N GLY A 192 -17.88 -24.51 -16.75
CA GLY A 192 -17.02 -24.30 -17.91
C GLY A 192 -15.99 -25.42 -18.16
N GLU A 193 -15.16 -25.22 -19.18
CA GLU A 193 -14.15 -26.16 -19.64
C GLU A 193 -12.79 -25.46 -19.79
N LEU A 194 -11.71 -26.08 -19.31
CA LEU A 194 -10.35 -25.63 -19.61
C LEU A 194 -9.98 -25.98 -21.06
N LYS A 195 -9.52 -25.00 -21.83
CA LYS A 195 -9.07 -25.15 -23.22
C LYS A 195 -7.73 -24.48 -23.43
N THR A 196 -6.83 -25.14 -24.17
CA THR A 196 -5.49 -24.64 -24.50
C THR A 196 -5.37 -24.39 -25.99
N TYR A 197 -4.91 -23.20 -26.38
CA TYR A 197 -4.86 -22.75 -27.77
C TYR A 197 -3.45 -22.85 -28.37
N SER A 198 -3.04 -24.05 -28.76
CA SER A 198 -1.72 -24.29 -29.36
C SER A 198 -1.41 -23.36 -30.54
N GLN A 199 -0.18 -22.85 -30.61
CA GLN A 199 0.32 -21.91 -31.63
C GLN A 199 -0.39 -20.54 -31.64
N ARG A 200 -1.07 -20.16 -30.55
CA ARG A 200 -1.70 -18.84 -30.37
C ARG A 200 -1.04 -18.03 -29.24
N TYR A 201 -1.35 -16.73 -29.21
CA TYR A 201 -1.08 -15.82 -28.10
C TYR A 201 -2.38 -15.50 -27.33
N GLY A 202 -2.32 -15.29 -26.02
CA GLY A 202 -3.46 -15.02 -25.14
C GLY A 202 -4.35 -13.89 -25.63
N GLU A 203 -3.76 -12.70 -25.71
CA GLU A 203 -4.43 -11.45 -26.05
C GLU A 203 -5.10 -11.46 -27.44
N ASP A 204 -4.54 -12.16 -28.43
CA ASP A 204 -5.19 -12.35 -29.74
C ASP A 204 -6.46 -13.20 -29.61
N VAL A 205 -6.39 -14.32 -28.86
CA VAL A 205 -7.53 -15.21 -28.64
C VAL A 205 -8.63 -14.52 -27.82
N TRP A 206 -8.27 -13.68 -26.85
CA TRP A 206 -9.24 -12.86 -26.13
C TRP A 206 -9.89 -11.80 -27.03
N VAL A 207 -9.13 -11.09 -27.86
CA VAL A 207 -9.70 -10.13 -28.83
C VAL A 207 -10.60 -10.83 -29.86
N GLU A 208 -10.22 -12.00 -30.37
CA GLU A 208 -11.09 -12.80 -31.25
C GLU A 208 -12.42 -13.17 -30.58
N LYS A 209 -12.39 -13.63 -29.32
CA LYS A 209 -13.59 -13.97 -28.55
C LYS A 209 -14.49 -12.76 -28.26
N ILE A 210 -13.90 -11.60 -27.94
CA ILE A 210 -14.63 -10.34 -27.74
C ILE A 210 -15.36 -9.92 -29.03
N LEU A 211 -14.70 -10.06 -30.18
CA LEU A 211 -15.27 -9.69 -31.48
C LEU A 211 -16.35 -10.67 -31.96
N ASP A 212 -16.19 -11.97 -31.69
CA ASP A 212 -17.21 -13.01 -31.89
C ASP A 212 -18.44 -12.80 -30.98
N PHE A 213 -18.23 -12.48 -29.70
CA PHE A 213 -19.31 -12.12 -28.77
C PHE A 213 -20.14 -10.93 -29.30
N PHE A 214 -19.47 -9.90 -29.83
CA PHE A 214 -20.11 -8.75 -30.48
C PHE A 214 -20.90 -9.14 -31.74
N ASP A 215 -20.48 -10.18 -32.47
CA ASP A 215 -21.18 -10.71 -33.65
C ASP A 215 -22.38 -11.61 -33.34
N ARG A 216 -22.34 -12.33 -32.21
CA ARG A 216 -23.46 -13.17 -31.75
C ARG A 216 -24.56 -12.34 -31.08
N HIS A 217 -24.21 -11.37 -30.25
CA HIS A 217 -25.17 -10.58 -29.45
C HIS A 217 -25.69 -9.30 -30.14
N ARG A 218 -25.78 -9.30 -31.48
CA ARG A 218 -26.11 -8.11 -32.30
C ARG A 218 -27.44 -7.39 -31.98
N GLN A 219 -28.37 -8.03 -31.27
CA GLN A 219 -29.70 -7.48 -30.94
C GLN A 219 -29.77 -6.80 -29.56
N GLN A 220 -28.67 -6.82 -28.79
CA GLN A 220 -28.57 -6.22 -27.46
C GLN A 220 -27.40 -5.23 -27.42
N PRO A 221 -27.39 -4.25 -26.50
CA PRO A 221 -26.16 -3.53 -26.19
C PRO A 221 -25.18 -4.50 -25.50
N LYS A 222 -23.91 -4.48 -25.89
CA LYS A 222 -22.87 -5.36 -25.33
C LYS A 222 -22.13 -4.64 -24.21
N PHE A 223 -21.91 -5.33 -23.09
CA PHE A 223 -20.88 -4.96 -22.12
C PHE A 223 -19.80 -6.04 -22.11
N VAL A 224 -18.55 -5.62 -22.29
CA VAL A 224 -17.38 -6.48 -22.16
C VAL A 224 -16.43 -5.91 -21.14
N TYR A 225 -16.02 -6.74 -20.19
CA TYR A 225 -14.86 -6.49 -19.34
C TYR A 225 -13.68 -7.31 -19.88
N TYR A 226 -12.61 -6.62 -20.26
CA TYR A 226 -11.35 -7.20 -20.73
C TYR A 226 -10.22 -6.90 -19.72
N PRO A 227 -10.15 -7.64 -18.59
CA PRO A 227 -8.97 -7.65 -17.75
C PRO A 227 -7.84 -8.41 -18.46
N MET A 228 -6.93 -7.69 -19.13
CA MET A 228 -5.80 -8.28 -19.86
C MET A 228 -4.90 -9.10 -18.93
N ALA A 229 -4.02 -9.94 -19.52
CA ALA A 229 -2.93 -10.57 -18.80
C ALA A 229 -1.61 -9.81 -19.00
N LEU A 230 -1.43 -9.15 -20.15
CA LEU A 230 -0.33 -8.21 -20.42
C LEU A 230 -0.40 -6.92 -19.58
N PRO A 231 0.76 -6.29 -19.27
CA PRO A 231 2.14 -6.81 -19.43
C PRO A 231 2.69 -7.67 -18.25
N HIS A 232 1.88 -8.02 -17.25
CA HIS A 232 2.31 -8.68 -15.99
C HIS A 232 3.21 -9.92 -16.15
N TRP A 233 4.26 -10.00 -15.30
CA TRP A 233 5.21 -11.12 -15.18
C TRP A 233 4.55 -12.53 -15.22
N PRO A 234 5.12 -13.55 -15.90
CA PRO A 234 6.45 -13.63 -16.52
C PRO A 234 6.65 -12.68 -17.70
N PHE A 235 7.87 -12.19 -17.90
CA PHE A 235 8.22 -11.43 -19.10
C PHE A 235 8.73 -12.38 -20.19
N GLU A 236 7.91 -12.59 -21.22
CA GLU A 236 8.07 -13.59 -22.30
C GLU A 236 8.03 -12.89 -23.67
N PRO A 237 8.60 -13.48 -24.74
CA PRO A 237 8.49 -12.91 -26.08
C PRO A 237 7.02 -12.79 -26.52
N THR A 238 6.76 -11.78 -27.34
CA THR A 238 5.46 -11.50 -27.95
C THR A 238 5.49 -11.82 -29.44
N PRO A 239 4.36 -11.89 -30.15
CA PRO A 239 4.36 -12.04 -31.62
C PRO A 239 5.00 -10.87 -32.40
N ASN A 240 5.44 -9.78 -31.74
CA ASN A 240 6.27 -8.73 -32.32
C ASN A 240 7.77 -8.89 -32.03
N SER A 241 8.17 -9.82 -31.16
CA SER A 241 9.58 -10.05 -30.74
C SER A 241 10.34 -10.86 -31.78
N ASP A 242 11.60 -10.49 -32.07
CA ASP A 242 12.45 -11.15 -33.09
C ASP A 242 12.70 -12.65 -32.81
N ASP A 243 12.62 -13.09 -31.56
CA ASP A 243 12.84 -14.49 -31.12
C ASP A 243 11.54 -15.22 -30.69
N TRP A 244 10.39 -14.77 -31.20
CA TRP A 244 9.09 -15.41 -30.97
C TRP A 244 8.96 -16.81 -31.61
N ASP A 245 8.91 -17.85 -30.76
CA ASP A 245 8.44 -19.19 -31.13
C ASP A 245 7.49 -19.75 -30.04
N PRO A 246 6.19 -19.97 -30.32
CA PRO A 246 5.27 -20.58 -29.35
C PRO A 246 5.62 -22.04 -29.03
N ASN A 247 6.55 -22.69 -29.72
CA ASN A 247 7.02 -24.05 -29.41
C ASN A 247 8.23 -24.04 -28.47
N ASN A 248 8.93 -22.92 -28.33
CA ASN A 248 10.19 -22.79 -27.61
C ASN A 248 10.25 -21.44 -26.89
N VAL A 249 9.32 -21.24 -25.95
CA VAL A 249 9.30 -20.06 -25.07
C VAL A 249 10.53 -20.10 -24.15
N PRO A 250 11.38 -19.07 -24.13
CA PRO A 250 12.55 -19.01 -23.25
C PRO A 250 12.14 -18.75 -21.79
N GLU A 251 13.10 -18.88 -20.87
CA GLU A 251 12.91 -18.42 -19.49
C GLU A 251 12.64 -16.92 -19.42
N ALA A 252 11.87 -16.50 -18.41
CA ALA A 252 11.35 -15.14 -18.31
C ALA A 252 12.46 -14.10 -18.02
N ASP A 253 12.50 -13.03 -18.81
CA ASP A 253 13.60 -12.07 -18.86
C ASP A 253 13.08 -10.64 -18.95
N LEU A 254 13.64 -9.74 -18.13
CA LEU A 254 13.29 -8.31 -18.08
C LEU A 254 13.39 -7.60 -19.44
N ARG A 255 14.19 -8.12 -20.39
CA ARG A 255 14.28 -7.57 -21.75
C ARG A 255 12.93 -7.51 -22.47
N TYR A 256 12.02 -8.46 -22.20
CA TYR A 256 10.71 -8.54 -22.85
C TYR A 256 9.64 -7.61 -22.27
N ALA A 257 9.90 -6.95 -21.14
CA ALA A 257 8.93 -6.03 -20.53
C ALA A 257 8.52 -4.90 -21.49
N GLY A 258 9.43 -4.45 -22.37
CA GLY A 258 9.11 -3.46 -23.41
C GLY A 258 8.23 -4.02 -24.52
N ASP A 259 8.63 -5.15 -25.10
CA ASP A 259 7.87 -5.85 -26.15
C ASP A 259 6.41 -6.11 -25.71
N MET A 260 6.22 -6.50 -24.45
CA MET A 260 4.90 -6.75 -23.85
C MET A 260 4.05 -5.49 -23.67
N ILE A 261 4.66 -4.32 -23.43
CA ILE A 261 3.95 -3.04 -23.41
C ILE A 261 3.60 -2.58 -24.84
N GLU A 262 4.48 -2.76 -25.83
CA GLU A 262 4.17 -2.48 -27.24
C GLU A 262 3.12 -3.48 -27.81
N TYR A 263 3.10 -4.73 -27.33
CA TYR A 263 2.09 -5.72 -27.73
C TYR A 263 0.72 -5.50 -27.06
N MET A 264 0.68 -4.96 -25.84
CA MET A 264 -0.55 -4.47 -25.22
C MET A 264 -1.20 -3.36 -26.07
N ASP A 265 -0.42 -2.38 -26.55
CA ASP A 265 -0.90 -1.36 -27.47
C ASP A 265 -1.38 -1.96 -28.81
N THR A 266 -0.60 -2.91 -29.36
CA THR A 266 -0.97 -3.67 -30.57
C THR A 266 -2.31 -4.39 -30.41
N THR A 267 -2.55 -5.00 -29.25
CA THR A 267 -3.80 -5.70 -28.89
C THR A 267 -4.99 -4.75 -28.83
N VAL A 268 -4.83 -3.59 -28.18
CA VAL A 268 -5.85 -2.53 -28.15
C VAL A 268 -6.12 -2.02 -29.58
N GLY A 269 -5.08 -1.89 -30.40
CA GLY A 269 -5.18 -1.59 -31.83
C GLY A 269 -6.00 -2.63 -32.62
N ASN A 270 -5.78 -3.92 -32.38
CA ASN A 270 -6.51 -5.03 -33.02
C ASN A 270 -7.99 -5.05 -32.62
N LEU A 271 -8.31 -4.80 -31.35
CA LEU A 271 -9.69 -4.68 -30.88
C LEU A 271 -10.41 -3.48 -31.54
N MET A 272 -9.77 -2.30 -31.55
CA MET A 272 -10.33 -1.10 -32.20
C MET A 272 -10.52 -1.28 -33.72
N ARG A 273 -9.61 -2.03 -34.37
CA ARG A 273 -9.72 -2.43 -35.78
C ARG A 273 -10.98 -3.30 -35.99
N GLY A 274 -11.13 -4.36 -35.22
CA GLY A 274 -12.28 -5.27 -35.32
C GLY A 274 -13.64 -4.62 -35.01
N LEU A 275 -13.67 -3.61 -34.12
CA LEU A 275 -14.85 -2.75 -33.90
C LEU A 275 -15.11 -1.79 -35.07
N THR A 276 -14.06 -1.31 -35.75
CA THR A 276 -14.17 -0.45 -36.93
C THR A 276 -14.72 -1.23 -38.12
N ASP A 277 -14.23 -2.44 -38.37
CA ASP A 277 -14.69 -3.32 -39.45
C ASP A 277 -16.18 -3.69 -39.31
N ARG A 278 -16.64 -3.81 -38.05
CA ARG A 278 -18.06 -4.02 -37.69
C ARG A 278 -18.90 -2.75 -37.69
N LYS A 279 -18.30 -1.57 -37.94
CA LYS A 279 -18.92 -0.23 -37.89
C LYS A 279 -19.48 0.16 -36.51
N LEU A 280 -18.85 -0.36 -35.45
CA LEU A 280 -19.26 -0.13 -34.06
C LEU A 280 -18.32 0.80 -33.28
N ALA A 281 -17.10 1.06 -33.77
CA ALA A 281 -16.08 1.86 -33.08
C ALA A 281 -16.52 3.29 -32.70
N ASP A 282 -17.42 3.91 -33.47
CA ASP A 282 -17.88 5.28 -33.20
C ASP A 282 -18.97 5.36 -32.11
N ASP A 283 -19.63 4.23 -31.78
CA ASP A 283 -20.76 4.10 -30.83
C ASP A 283 -20.51 3.04 -29.73
N THR A 284 -19.24 2.64 -29.59
CA THR A 284 -18.78 1.77 -28.53
C THR A 284 -17.92 2.60 -27.61
N ILE A 285 -18.36 2.77 -26.37
CA ILE A 285 -17.56 3.36 -25.32
C ILE A 285 -16.43 2.39 -25.00
N VAL A 286 -15.20 2.80 -25.29
CA VAL A 286 -14.00 2.06 -24.88
C VAL A 286 -13.33 2.82 -23.75
N LEU A 287 -13.26 2.19 -22.59
CA LEU A 287 -12.49 2.64 -21.43
C LEU A 287 -11.21 1.79 -21.36
N PHE A 288 -10.06 2.42 -21.23
CA PHE A 288 -8.77 1.77 -20.96
C PHE A 288 -8.26 2.25 -19.59
N TYR A 289 -7.90 1.30 -18.73
CA TYR A 289 -7.44 1.51 -17.36
C TYR A 289 -6.31 0.50 -17.01
N SER A 290 -5.66 0.61 -15.85
CA SER A 290 -4.79 -0.45 -15.32
C SER A 290 -5.04 -0.70 -13.83
N ASP A 291 -4.73 -1.91 -13.35
CA ASP A 291 -5.03 -2.34 -11.99
C ASP A 291 -3.93 -2.07 -10.95
N ASN A 292 -2.69 -1.85 -11.36
CA ASN A 292 -1.61 -1.29 -10.56
C ASN A 292 -0.48 -0.75 -11.45
N GLY A 293 0.40 0.05 -10.87
CA GLY A 293 1.62 0.52 -11.55
C GLY A 293 2.58 -0.61 -11.96
N THR A 294 3.62 -0.26 -12.71
CA THR A 294 4.50 -1.24 -13.39
C THR A 294 5.32 -2.10 -12.41
N HIS A 295 5.73 -3.28 -12.87
CA HIS A 295 6.54 -4.24 -12.10
C HIS A 295 7.85 -3.63 -11.55
N LEU A 296 8.22 -4.00 -10.32
CA LEU A 296 9.28 -3.39 -9.50
C LEU A 296 10.72 -3.43 -10.06
N GLN A 297 10.96 -4.24 -11.10
CA GLN A 297 12.26 -4.38 -11.75
C GLN A 297 12.31 -3.71 -13.14
N VAL A 298 11.19 -3.14 -13.60
CA VAL A 298 11.14 -2.39 -14.85
C VAL A 298 11.44 -0.92 -14.56
N THR A 299 12.31 -0.31 -15.36
CA THR A 299 12.62 1.12 -15.26
C THR A 299 12.34 1.81 -16.58
N SER A 300 11.34 2.70 -16.55
CA SER A 300 10.85 3.46 -17.70
C SER A 300 11.51 4.84 -17.76
N LYS A 301 11.76 5.35 -18.96
CA LYS A 301 12.24 6.71 -19.19
C LYS A 301 11.06 7.65 -19.47
N MET A 302 11.06 8.82 -18.86
CA MET A 302 10.14 9.91 -19.16
C MET A 302 10.70 10.87 -20.21
N GLN A 303 9.82 11.58 -20.91
CA GLN A 303 10.18 12.61 -21.91
C GLN A 303 10.95 13.79 -21.30
N ASP A 304 10.81 14.05 -19.99
CA ASP A 304 11.59 15.03 -19.24
C ASP A 304 13.01 14.55 -18.87
N GLY A 305 13.36 13.30 -19.20
CA GLY A 305 14.66 12.69 -18.96
C GLY A 305 14.79 11.91 -17.65
N ARG A 306 13.78 11.93 -16.76
CA ARG A 306 13.79 11.09 -15.55
C ARG A 306 13.74 9.60 -15.91
N MET A 307 14.44 8.79 -15.12
CA MET A 307 14.23 7.35 -15.05
C MET A 307 13.30 7.06 -13.88
N ILE A 308 12.30 6.20 -14.09
CA ILE A 308 11.24 5.88 -13.13
C ILE A 308 11.19 4.36 -12.98
N GLN A 309 11.46 3.87 -11.78
CA GLN A 309 11.25 2.46 -11.43
C GLN A 309 9.75 2.19 -11.21
N GLY A 310 9.26 1.08 -11.74
CA GLY A 310 7.88 0.61 -11.50
C GLY A 310 7.64 0.39 -10.00
N GLY A 311 6.43 0.70 -9.52
CA GLY A 311 6.11 0.72 -8.09
C GLY A 311 5.08 -0.31 -7.63
N LYS A 312 4.76 -1.34 -8.43
CA LYS A 312 3.78 -2.40 -8.08
C LYS A 312 3.90 -2.85 -6.62
N ALA A 313 2.76 -3.08 -5.96
CA ALA A 313 2.62 -3.42 -4.55
C ALA A 313 3.07 -2.36 -3.53
N THR A 314 3.62 -1.21 -3.96
CA THR A 314 3.91 -0.06 -3.10
C THR A 314 2.81 1.00 -3.17
N SER A 315 2.64 1.74 -2.08
CA SER A 315 1.74 2.90 -2.03
C SER A 315 2.35 4.18 -2.64
N GLN A 316 3.48 4.10 -3.34
CA GLN A 316 4.06 5.25 -4.06
C GLN A 316 3.23 5.55 -5.32
N GLN A 317 3.28 6.77 -5.86
CA GLN A 317 2.64 7.09 -7.14
C GLN A 317 3.00 6.09 -8.25
N THR A 318 4.24 5.59 -8.31
CA THR A 318 4.68 4.57 -9.28
C THR A 318 3.97 3.21 -9.14
N GLY A 319 3.26 2.97 -8.03
CA GLY A 319 2.44 1.77 -7.80
C GLY A 319 0.93 1.99 -7.91
N ILE A 320 0.44 3.23 -7.82
CA ILE A 320 -0.99 3.56 -7.78
C ILE A 320 -1.48 4.53 -8.86
N HIS A 321 -0.61 5.34 -9.48
CA HIS A 321 -1.01 6.31 -10.49
C HIS A 321 -1.00 5.63 -11.87
N VAL A 322 -2.19 5.32 -12.37
CA VAL A 322 -2.44 4.48 -13.55
C VAL A 322 -3.07 5.27 -14.69
N PRO A 323 -2.90 4.85 -15.95
CA PRO A 323 -3.54 5.49 -17.08
C PRO A 323 -5.07 5.30 -17.06
N LEU A 324 -5.82 6.29 -17.53
CA LEU A 324 -7.26 6.20 -17.80
C LEU A 324 -7.64 7.01 -19.04
N ILE A 325 -8.12 6.31 -20.07
CA ILE A 325 -8.53 6.87 -21.37
C ILE A 325 -9.96 6.41 -21.68
N ALA A 326 -10.83 7.32 -22.12
CA ALA A 326 -12.18 7.02 -22.55
C ALA A 326 -12.44 7.51 -23.99
N HIS A 327 -12.93 6.64 -24.88
CA HIS A 327 -13.10 6.95 -26.30
C HIS A 327 -14.48 6.50 -26.81
N CYS A 328 -15.25 7.44 -27.36
CA CYS A 328 -16.51 7.19 -28.06
C CYS A 328 -16.86 8.39 -28.97
N PRO A 329 -16.44 8.40 -30.24
CA PRO A 329 -16.53 9.57 -31.14
C PRO A 329 -17.91 10.19 -31.34
N LYS A 330 -19.01 9.45 -31.15
CA LYS A 330 -20.38 10.00 -31.17
C LYS A 330 -20.82 10.69 -29.87
N ARG A 331 -20.11 10.48 -28.76
CA ARG A 331 -20.60 10.77 -27.40
C ARG A 331 -19.66 11.61 -26.55
N PHE A 332 -18.34 11.55 -26.79
CA PHE A 332 -17.33 12.28 -26.03
C PHE A 332 -16.51 13.20 -26.94
N GLU A 333 -16.35 14.46 -26.54
CA GLU A 333 -15.46 15.41 -27.23
C GLU A 333 -14.00 15.22 -26.76
N PRO A 334 -13.00 15.24 -27.67
CA PRO A 334 -11.59 15.06 -27.31
C PRO A 334 -11.10 16.10 -26.29
N SER A 335 -10.60 15.63 -25.14
CA SER A 335 -10.33 16.50 -23.98
C SER A 335 -9.34 15.86 -22.98
N VAL A 336 -8.84 16.69 -22.06
CA VAL A 336 -8.00 16.23 -20.94
C VAL A 336 -8.75 16.48 -19.65
N CYS A 337 -8.96 15.43 -18.86
CA CYS A 337 -9.62 15.51 -17.57
C CYS A 337 -8.59 15.58 -16.43
N HIS A 338 -8.87 16.44 -15.45
CA HIS A 338 -8.02 16.69 -14.29
C HIS A 338 -8.74 16.41 -12.95
N ASP A 339 -9.94 15.83 -12.97
CA ASP A 339 -10.61 15.36 -11.76
C ASP A 339 -9.92 14.09 -11.24
N LEU A 340 -9.91 13.88 -9.92
CA LEU A 340 -9.40 12.65 -9.30
C LEU A 340 -10.36 11.51 -9.64
N ILE A 341 -9.85 10.33 -9.96
CA ILE A 341 -10.62 9.10 -10.17
C ILE A 341 -9.97 7.99 -9.34
N ASP A 342 -10.75 7.13 -8.72
CA ASP A 342 -10.28 5.83 -8.25
C ASP A 342 -11.14 4.66 -8.74
N ALA A 343 -10.65 3.44 -8.52
CA ALA A 343 -11.29 2.24 -9.04
C ALA A 343 -12.77 2.08 -8.62
N SER A 344 -13.21 2.64 -7.49
CA SER A 344 -14.61 2.53 -7.05
C SER A 344 -15.57 3.30 -7.96
N ASP A 345 -15.09 4.34 -8.64
CA ASP A 345 -15.88 5.22 -9.50
C ASP A 345 -16.39 4.51 -10.76
N PHE A 346 -15.77 3.39 -11.16
CA PHE A 346 -16.17 2.64 -12.35
C PHE A 346 -17.55 2.00 -12.23
N TRP A 347 -17.95 1.54 -11.04
CA TRP A 347 -19.26 0.91 -10.84
C TRP A 347 -20.42 1.89 -11.15
N PRO A 348 -20.56 3.06 -10.49
CA PRO A 348 -21.62 4.00 -10.81
C PRO A 348 -21.46 4.62 -12.21
N THR A 349 -20.22 4.83 -12.68
CA THR A 349 -19.97 5.33 -14.05
C THR A 349 -20.50 4.36 -15.12
N LEU A 350 -20.32 3.05 -14.94
CA LEU A 350 -20.85 2.05 -15.87
C LEU A 350 -22.39 2.04 -15.86
N LEU A 351 -23.03 2.20 -14.70
CA LEU A 351 -24.49 2.32 -14.59
C LEU A 351 -24.99 3.53 -15.39
N ASP A 352 -24.45 4.73 -15.13
CA ASP A 352 -24.82 5.97 -15.83
C ASP A 352 -24.63 5.86 -17.35
N LEU A 353 -23.46 5.42 -17.81
CA LEU A 353 -23.16 5.29 -19.24
C LEU A 353 -24.02 4.21 -19.93
N SER A 354 -24.50 3.23 -19.17
CA SER A 354 -25.33 2.15 -19.70
C SER A 354 -26.81 2.51 -19.87
N GLY A 355 -27.29 3.52 -19.14
CA GLY A 355 -28.72 3.81 -18.98
C GLY A 355 -29.49 2.61 -18.41
N ALA A 356 -28.93 1.90 -17.43
CA ALA A 356 -29.66 0.93 -16.62
C ALA A 356 -30.56 1.64 -15.60
N GLU A 357 -31.59 0.96 -15.10
CA GLU A 357 -32.42 1.51 -14.01
C GLU A 357 -31.61 1.59 -12.71
N SER A 358 -31.95 2.54 -11.85
CA SER A 358 -31.28 2.72 -10.56
C SER A 358 -31.48 1.48 -9.67
N VAL A 359 -30.39 0.78 -9.41
CA VAL A 359 -30.29 -0.19 -8.31
C VAL A 359 -30.02 0.55 -6.99
N ASP A 360 -30.11 -0.17 -5.87
CA ASP A 360 -29.64 0.33 -4.58
C ASP A 360 -28.09 0.39 -4.58
N ASP A 361 -27.56 1.59 -4.41
CA ASP A 361 -26.14 1.91 -4.35
C ASP A 361 -25.70 2.44 -2.97
N SER A 362 -26.56 2.36 -1.95
CA SER A 362 -26.34 2.97 -0.64
C SER A 362 -25.13 2.43 0.16
N GLU A 363 -24.59 1.27 -0.23
CA GLU A 363 -23.35 0.71 0.30
C GLU A 363 -22.08 1.03 -0.53
N ARG A 364 -22.17 1.83 -1.59
CA ARG A 364 -21.07 2.10 -2.53
C ARG A 364 -20.31 3.39 -2.17
N ASP A 365 -19.01 3.42 -2.48
CA ASP A 365 -18.10 4.53 -2.17
C ASP A 365 -17.66 5.35 -3.40
N GLY A 366 -18.06 4.91 -4.60
CA GLY A 366 -17.69 5.52 -5.88
C GLY A 366 -18.52 6.76 -6.26
N ILE A 367 -17.92 7.65 -7.05
CA ILE A 367 -18.54 8.85 -7.61
C ILE A 367 -18.47 8.75 -9.14
N SER A 368 -19.61 8.81 -9.82
CA SER A 368 -19.64 8.69 -11.29
C SER A 368 -18.87 9.81 -11.99
N PHE A 369 -17.98 9.42 -12.92
CA PHE A 369 -17.30 10.34 -13.85
C PHE A 369 -17.98 10.41 -15.22
N ALA A 370 -19.13 9.74 -15.43
CA ALA A 370 -19.91 9.85 -16.65
C ALA A 370 -20.26 11.30 -17.04
N PRO A 371 -20.62 12.22 -16.11
CA PRO A 371 -20.85 13.62 -16.45
C PRO A 371 -19.63 14.30 -17.10
N ARG A 372 -18.41 13.94 -16.69
CA ARG A 372 -17.16 14.49 -17.26
C ARG A 372 -16.95 14.04 -18.71
N LEU A 373 -17.29 12.80 -19.01
CA LEU A 373 -17.22 12.25 -20.37
C LEU A 373 -18.26 12.89 -21.32
N LEU A 374 -19.44 13.20 -20.79
CA LEU A 374 -20.57 13.75 -21.54
C LEU A 374 -20.58 15.30 -21.60
N GLY A 375 -19.55 15.97 -21.07
CA GLY A 375 -19.45 17.44 -21.05
C GLY A 375 -20.47 18.13 -20.12
N GLN A 376 -20.99 17.41 -19.14
CA GLN A 376 -22.04 17.85 -18.21
C GLN A 376 -21.47 18.19 -16.82
N ASP A 377 -22.23 18.92 -16.02
CA ASP A 377 -21.93 19.08 -14.60
C ASP A 377 -22.52 17.95 -13.74
N GLY A 378 -21.92 17.76 -12.57
CA GLY A 378 -22.09 16.59 -11.72
C GLY A 378 -21.03 16.58 -10.61
N PRO A 379 -21.11 15.62 -9.68
CA PRO A 379 -20.18 15.52 -8.54
C PRO A 379 -18.73 15.33 -9.00
N ARG A 380 -17.80 15.59 -8.08
CA ARG A 380 -16.35 15.41 -8.28
C ARG A 380 -15.74 14.82 -7.02
N ARG A 381 -14.69 14.01 -7.21
CA ARG A 381 -13.89 13.44 -6.13
C ARG A 381 -12.81 14.44 -5.73
N GLU A 382 -12.87 14.95 -4.50
CA GLU A 382 -11.87 15.84 -3.92
C GLU A 382 -10.70 15.08 -3.25
N SER A 383 -10.86 13.79 -2.98
CA SER A 383 -9.80 12.92 -2.45
C SER A 383 -10.04 11.45 -2.82
N VAL A 384 -8.95 10.72 -3.02
CA VAL A 384 -8.90 9.26 -3.13
C VAL A 384 -8.61 8.69 -1.75
N PHE A 385 -9.28 7.60 -1.37
CA PHE A 385 -8.99 6.83 -0.17
C PHE A 385 -8.49 5.43 -0.54
N VAL A 386 -7.42 4.99 0.13
CA VAL A 386 -6.80 3.68 -0.09
C VAL A 386 -6.69 2.94 1.23
N TRP A 387 -7.24 1.73 1.25
CA TRP A 387 -6.97 0.70 2.23
C TRP A 387 -6.43 -0.52 1.48
N TYR A 388 -5.15 -0.80 1.69
CA TYR A 388 -4.41 -1.84 0.97
C TYR A 388 -3.83 -2.84 1.97
N ASP A 389 -4.21 -4.12 1.86
CA ASP A 389 -3.61 -5.22 2.61
C ASP A 389 -2.94 -6.21 1.62
N PRO A 390 -1.62 -6.46 1.71
CA PRO A 390 -0.91 -7.29 0.74
C PRO A 390 -1.21 -8.80 0.88
N ARG A 391 -0.80 -9.58 -0.13
CA ARG A 391 -0.95 -11.04 -0.18
C ARG A 391 -0.17 -11.76 0.95
N PRO A 392 -0.72 -12.83 1.56
CA PRO A 392 0.01 -13.69 2.52
C PRO A 392 1.35 -14.24 2.01
N GLY A 393 2.23 -14.63 2.94
CA GLY A 393 3.62 -15.01 2.63
C GLY A 393 4.47 -13.80 2.24
N TRP A 394 5.37 -13.98 1.26
CA TRP A 394 6.38 -13.00 0.82
C TRP A 394 5.92 -11.53 0.69
N ASP A 395 4.74 -11.27 0.11
CA ASP A 395 4.26 -9.89 -0.05
C ASP A 395 3.85 -9.25 1.30
N LYS A 396 3.52 -10.04 2.32
CA LYS A 396 3.31 -9.63 3.72
C LYS A 396 4.61 -9.59 4.52
N GLU A 397 5.70 -10.20 4.04
CA GLU A 397 7.04 -10.05 4.60
C GLU A 397 7.65 -8.71 4.13
N ARG A 398 7.55 -8.43 2.81
CA ARG A 398 8.07 -7.23 2.14
C ARG A 398 7.19 -5.97 2.29
N PHE A 399 5.87 -6.11 2.16
CA PHE A 399 4.92 -4.99 2.28
C PHE A 399 4.08 -5.14 3.55
N ARG A 400 3.30 -4.10 3.88
CA ARG A 400 2.37 -4.08 5.03
C ARG A 400 1.08 -3.38 4.67
N ARG A 401 0.09 -3.52 5.55
CA ARG A 401 -1.19 -2.83 5.39
C ARG A 401 -1.02 -1.33 5.51
N GLU A 402 -1.12 -0.62 4.40
CA GLU A 402 -1.13 0.83 4.39
C GLU A 402 -2.55 1.37 4.19
N VAL A 403 -2.86 2.42 4.95
CA VAL A 403 -4.14 3.13 4.89
C VAL A 403 -3.82 4.60 4.74
N PHE A 404 -4.31 5.23 3.69
CA PHE A 404 -3.99 6.61 3.35
C PHE A 404 -5.11 7.29 2.57
N ALA A 405 -5.06 8.61 2.53
CA ALA A 405 -5.86 9.42 1.60
C ALA A 405 -4.94 10.37 0.84
N LEU A 406 -5.30 10.71 -0.39
CA LEU A 406 -4.62 11.73 -1.19
C LEU A 406 -5.60 12.68 -1.87
N ASN A 407 -5.14 13.92 -2.06
CA ASN A 407 -5.68 14.86 -3.03
C ASN A 407 -4.57 15.13 -4.08
N LYS A 408 -4.78 16.09 -4.99
CA LYS A 408 -3.83 16.37 -6.09
C LYS A 408 -2.44 16.86 -5.62
N ASN A 409 -2.34 17.41 -4.40
CA ASN A 409 -1.15 18.07 -3.88
C ASN A 409 -0.49 17.32 -2.72
N TYR A 410 -1.22 16.42 -2.05
CA TYR A 410 -0.81 15.80 -0.79
C TYR A 410 -1.31 14.36 -0.66
N LYS A 411 -0.51 13.52 0.01
CA LYS A 411 -0.89 12.17 0.46
C LYS A 411 -0.56 12.02 1.94
N LEU A 412 -1.54 11.64 2.75
CA LEU A 412 -1.40 11.40 4.19
C LEU A 412 -1.63 9.93 4.50
N PHE A 413 -0.65 9.29 5.13
CA PHE A 413 -0.81 7.95 5.71
C PHE A 413 -1.43 8.02 7.12
N ARG A 414 -2.13 6.96 7.53
CA ARG A 414 -2.71 6.81 8.88
C ARG A 414 -1.65 6.84 10.00
N THR A 415 -0.38 6.58 9.69
CA THR A 415 0.80 6.79 10.54
C THR A 415 1.14 8.27 10.79
N GLY A 416 0.43 9.20 10.17
CA GLY A 416 0.71 10.63 10.22
C GLY A 416 1.86 11.10 9.32
N ARG A 417 2.52 10.19 8.57
CA ARG A 417 3.47 10.52 7.48
C ARG A 417 2.73 11.27 6.38
N LEU A 418 3.20 12.47 6.04
CA LEU A 418 2.64 13.32 4.99
C LEU A 418 3.66 13.46 3.86
N MET A 419 3.18 13.32 2.62
CA MET A 419 3.94 13.56 1.39
C MET A 419 3.30 14.72 0.64
N ARG A 420 4.11 15.62 0.07
CA ARG A 420 3.69 16.50 -1.03
C ARG A 420 3.79 15.73 -2.34
N LEU A 421 2.76 15.81 -3.16
CA LEU A 421 2.80 15.40 -4.57
C LEU A 421 3.24 16.62 -5.39
N THR A 422 4.02 16.42 -6.46
CA THR A 422 4.55 17.54 -7.26
C THR A 422 3.87 17.66 -8.62
N GLU A 423 4.03 18.80 -9.28
CA GLU A 423 3.59 19.02 -10.68
C GLU A 423 4.28 18.07 -11.68
N ARG A 424 5.42 17.46 -11.31
CA ARG A 424 6.00 16.33 -12.04
C ARG A 424 5.32 15.04 -11.54
N PRO A 425 4.55 14.31 -12.38
CA PRO A 425 3.92 13.07 -11.97
C PRO A 425 4.94 12.04 -11.49
N LEU A 426 4.51 11.14 -10.62
CA LEU A 426 5.32 10.08 -10.01
C LEU A 426 6.39 10.53 -9.00
N GLU A 427 6.51 11.82 -8.72
CA GLU A 427 7.40 12.35 -7.68
C GLU A 427 6.64 12.67 -6.38
N GLU A 428 7.25 12.32 -5.25
CA GLU A 428 6.74 12.60 -3.91
C GLU A 428 7.84 13.13 -3.00
N ILE A 429 7.52 14.13 -2.16
CA ILE A 429 8.46 14.74 -1.22
C ILE A 429 7.91 14.56 0.19
N ALA A 430 8.64 13.83 1.04
CA ALA A 430 8.27 13.66 2.45
C ALA A 430 8.30 15.01 3.19
N VAL A 431 7.26 15.27 3.99
CA VAL A 431 7.15 16.50 4.79
C VAL A 431 7.74 16.26 6.18
N ASP A 432 8.77 17.02 6.52
CA ASP A 432 9.29 17.13 7.89
C ASP A 432 8.15 17.58 8.84
N PRO A 433 7.79 16.77 9.86
CA PRO A 433 6.69 17.09 10.77
C PRO A 433 6.97 18.30 11.68
N LEU A 434 8.24 18.66 11.87
CA LEU A 434 8.69 19.82 12.66
C LEU A 434 8.74 21.09 11.80
N ALA A 435 9.10 20.97 10.52
CA ALA A 435 9.18 22.09 9.56
C ALA A 435 7.91 22.26 8.68
N THR A 436 6.72 21.94 9.23
CA THR A 436 5.45 22.06 8.47
C THR A 436 5.09 23.52 8.15
N THR A 437 4.60 23.76 6.94
CA THR A 437 3.95 25.02 6.54
C THR A 437 2.47 25.05 6.99
N ALA A 438 1.80 26.18 6.78
CA ALA A 438 0.36 26.28 6.99
C ALA A 438 -0.44 25.36 6.04
N ALA A 439 0.01 25.21 4.79
CA ALA A 439 -0.62 24.33 3.80
C ALA A 439 -0.49 22.86 4.19
N ASP A 440 0.69 22.42 4.64
CA ASP A 440 0.91 21.04 5.07
C ASP A 440 0.01 20.67 6.27
N ARG A 441 -0.18 21.61 7.22
CA ARG A 441 -1.08 21.41 8.36
C ARG A 441 -2.55 21.37 7.94
N ALA A 442 -2.98 22.22 7.00
CA ALA A 442 -4.34 22.20 6.48
C ALA A 442 -4.63 20.88 5.73
N ALA A 443 -3.76 20.47 4.81
CA ALA A 443 -3.89 19.21 4.07
C ALA A 443 -3.86 17.99 5.01
N LYS A 444 -3.03 18.00 6.06
CA LYS A 444 -3.04 16.94 7.08
C LYS A 444 -4.37 16.87 7.84
N GLN A 445 -5.00 18.00 8.15
CA GLN A 445 -6.31 18.03 8.81
C GLN A 445 -7.47 17.64 7.87
N GLU A 446 -7.35 17.94 6.57
CA GLU A 446 -8.28 17.56 5.52
C GLU A 446 -8.26 16.04 5.29
N LEU A 447 -7.10 15.50 4.91
CA LEU A 447 -6.94 14.09 4.58
C LEU A 447 -7.13 13.17 5.81
N ALA A 448 -6.85 13.66 7.03
CA ALA A 448 -7.18 12.92 8.25
C ALA A 448 -8.69 12.73 8.43
N LYS A 449 -9.53 13.71 8.05
CA LYS A 449 -10.99 13.57 8.06
C LYS A 449 -11.47 12.59 6.99
N VAL A 450 -10.82 12.55 5.82
CA VAL A 450 -11.13 11.55 4.77
C VAL A 450 -10.88 10.13 5.30
N ILE A 451 -9.71 9.89 5.90
CA ILE A 451 -9.37 8.58 6.52
C ILE A 451 -10.34 8.25 7.67
N GLN A 452 -10.62 9.20 8.55
CA GLN A 452 -11.54 9.00 9.69
C GLN A 452 -12.97 8.71 9.23
N SER A 453 -13.46 9.41 8.20
CA SER A 453 -14.81 9.22 7.66
C SER A 453 -14.94 7.89 6.93
N ALA A 454 -13.93 7.49 6.13
CA ALA A 454 -13.95 6.21 5.43
C ALA A 454 -13.91 5.03 6.41
N MET A 455 -13.05 5.08 7.43
CA MET A 455 -12.94 4.05 8.48
C MET A 455 -14.07 4.08 9.53
N SER A 456 -15.00 5.03 9.46
CA SER A 456 -16.02 5.22 10.50
C SER A 456 -17.06 4.09 10.48
N GLY A 457 -17.20 3.38 11.61
CA GLY A 457 -18.20 2.31 11.76
C GLY A 457 -17.91 1.03 10.97
N VAL A 458 -16.66 0.80 10.55
CA VAL A 458 -16.24 -0.43 9.86
C VAL A 458 -15.27 -1.22 10.75
N ASP A 459 -15.60 -2.48 11.01
CA ASP A 459 -14.71 -3.42 11.72
C ASP A 459 -13.54 -3.80 10.79
N GLU A 460 -12.40 -3.12 10.92
CA GLU A 460 -11.20 -3.45 10.15
C GLU A 460 -10.73 -4.89 10.48
N PRO A 461 -10.52 -5.77 9.48
CA PRO A 461 -9.98 -7.11 9.72
C PRO A 461 -8.70 -7.05 10.57
N PRO A 462 -8.42 -8.03 11.45
CA PRO A 462 -7.21 -8.01 12.26
C PRO A 462 -5.98 -7.87 11.37
N ARG A 463 -4.98 -7.10 11.84
CA ARG A 463 -3.67 -7.06 11.19
C ARG A 463 -2.94 -8.35 11.50
N VAL A 464 -2.45 -9.00 10.46
CA VAL A 464 -1.68 -10.24 10.56
C VAL A 464 -0.44 -10.18 9.70
N ASP A 465 0.60 -10.85 10.19
CA ASP A 465 1.88 -11.08 9.51
C ASP A 465 1.74 -12.05 8.31
N ALA A 466 2.87 -12.48 7.76
CA ALA A 466 2.92 -13.41 6.63
C ALA A 466 2.40 -14.82 6.95
N TYR A 467 2.35 -15.20 8.23
CA TYR A 467 1.98 -16.53 8.71
C TYR A 467 0.58 -16.58 9.36
N GLY A 468 -0.05 -15.42 9.57
CA GLY A 468 -1.39 -15.29 10.16
C GLY A 468 -1.39 -14.91 11.65
N ASN A 469 -0.24 -14.62 12.26
CA ASN A 469 -0.17 -14.16 13.65
C ASN A 469 -0.57 -12.68 13.73
N VAL A 470 -1.18 -12.26 14.85
CA VAL A 470 -1.60 -10.86 15.06
C VAL A 470 -0.38 -9.93 15.02
N GLU A 471 -0.39 -8.96 14.11
CA GLU A 471 0.67 -7.98 13.96
C GLU A 471 0.28 -6.63 14.58
N HIS A 472 1.01 -6.22 15.61
CA HIS A 472 0.92 -4.87 16.15
C HIS A 472 1.68 -3.87 15.26
N ASP A 473 0.94 -2.98 14.59
CA ASP A 473 1.48 -1.79 13.92
C ASP A 473 1.41 -0.56 14.85
N PHE A 474 2.36 0.33 14.69
CA PHE A 474 2.54 1.53 15.51
C PHE A 474 1.47 2.61 15.29
N THR A 475 0.55 2.42 14.33
CA THR A 475 -0.70 3.20 14.26
C THR A 475 -1.70 2.85 15.36
N TYR A 476 -1.50 1.74 16.08
CA TYR A 476 -2.31 1.40 17.23
C TYR A 476 -2.01 2.36 18.38
N LEU A 477 -3.06 2.79 19.09
CA LEU A 477 -2.96 3.60 20.30
C LEU A 477 -3.37 2.70 21.49
N PRO A 478 -2.40 2.20 22.28
CA PRO A 478 -2.67 1.48 23.53
C PRO A 478 -3.62 2.26 24.43
N VAL A 479 -4.64 1.60 24.99
CA VAL A 479 -5.65 2.30 25.81
C VAL A 479 -5.10 2.75 27.16
N ASP A 480 -4.06 2.09 27.67
CA ASP A 480 -3.33 2.49 28.86
C ASP A 480 -1.85 2.02 28.84
N ARG A 481 -1.15 2.33 29.94
CA ARG A 481 0.23 1.91 30.13
C ARG A 481 0.41 0.39 30.29
N LYS A 482 -0.54 -0.34 30.87
CA LYS A 482 -0.42 -1.81 31.03
C LYS A 482 -0.47 -2.48 29.67
N GLU A 483 -1.32 -1.99 28.76
CA GLU A 483 -1.32 -2.45 27.39
C GLU A 483 -0.04 -2.05 26.64
N THR A 484 0.48 -0.85 26.89
CA THR A 484 1.79 -0.44 26.36
C THR A 484 2.92 -1.38 26.82
N ASP A 485 2.96 -1.69 28.12
CA ASP A 485 3.92 -2.61 28.74
C ASP A 485 3.72 -4.07 28.22
N ARG A 486 2.49 -4.47 27.85
CA ARG A 486 2.17 -5.76 27.19
C ARG A 486 2.70 -5.80 25.75
N ILE A 487 2.29 -4.84 24.91
CA ILE A 487 2.62 -4.82 23.48
C ILE A 487 4.13 -4.66 23.27
N THR A 488 4.81 -3.86 24.10
CA THR A 488 6.27 -3.76 24.01
C THR A 488 6.99 -5.06 24.37
N LEU A 489 6.47 -5.86 25.32
CA LEU A 489 7.00 -7.19 25.63
C LEU A 489 6.74 -8.19 24.49
N GLU A 490 5.56 -8.17 23.88
CA GLU A 490 5.24 -8.99 22.71
C GLU A 490 6.11 -8.62 21.50
N LEU A 491 6.40 -7.33 21.30
CA LEU A 491 7.35 -6.85 20.30
C LEU A 491 8.80 -7.27 20.62
N LEU A 492 9.21 -7.33 21.89
CA LEU A 492 10.54 -7.86 22.24
C LEU A 492 10.67 -9.34 21.83
N GLN A 493 9.60 -10.11 21.99
CA GLN A 493 9.55 -11.55 21.71
C GLN A 493 9.62 -11.89 20.20
N THR A 494 9.47 -10.90 19.29
CA THR A 494 9.74 -11.13 17.86
C THR A 494 11.24 -11.09 17.53
N GLY A 495 12.09 -10.66 18.46
CA GLY A 495 13.55 -10.65 18.32
C GLY A 495 14.17 -11.99 18.76
N LYS A 496 15.24 -12.40 18.08
CA LYS A 496 16.03 -13.59 18.44
C LYS A 496 16.82 -13.32 19.72
N GLU A 497 16.44 -13.93 20.84
CA GLU A 497 17.20 -13.85 22.10
C GLU A 497 18.55 -14.58 21.97
N ILE A 498 19.64 -13.93 22.39
CA ILE A 498 21.00 -14.47 22.37
C ILE A 498 21.74 -14.16 23.68
N VAL A 499 22.58 -15.11 24.11
CA VAL A 499 23.47 -14.98 25.27
C VAL A 499 24.77 -14.30 24.86
N TYR A 500 25.04 -13.08 25.34
CA TYR A 500 26.27 -12.34 25.02
C TYR A 500 27.38 -12.48 26.09
N GLY A 501 27.10 -13.14 27.21
CA GLY A 501 27.98 -13.20 28.38
C GLY A 501 27.75 -14.45 29.22
N ASP A 502 27.95 -14.34 30.54
CA ASP A 502 27.69 -15.45 31.47
C ASP A 502 26.22 -15.90 31.38
N PRO A 503 25.94 -17.17 30.98
CA PRO A 503 24.58 -17.66 30.77
C PRO A 503 23.75 -17.72 32.06
N SER A 504 24.40 -17.80 33.23
CA SER A 504 23.75 -17.86 34.55
C SER A 504 23.17 -16.52 35.01
N ILE A 505 23.60 -15.41 34.39
CA ILE A 505 23.09 -14.07 34.64
C ILE A 505 21.96 -13.79 33.64
N PRO A 506 20.69 -13.64 34.07
CA PRO A 506 19.55 -13.42 33.17
C PRO A 506 19.62 -12.12 32.36
N GLN A 507 20.38 -11.13 32.83
CA GLN A 507 20.57 -9.86 32.15
C GLN A 507 21.64 -9.90 31.05
N HIS A 508 22.45 -10.97 30.95
CA HIS A 508 23.39 -11.15 29.84
C HIS A 508 22.66 -11.70 28.61
N ARG A 509 21.66 -10.95 28.13
CA ARG A 509 20.83 -11.26 26.97
C ARG A 509 20.68 -10.04 26.08
N LEU A 510 20.57 -10.30 24.78
CA LEU A 510 20.18 -9.30 23.78
C LEU A 510 19.21 -9.94 22.79
N TRP A 511 18.41 -9.10 22.13
CA TRP A 511 17.43 -9.52 21.12
C TRP A 511 17.81 -8.91 19.79
N VAL A 512 18.11 -9.75 18.79
CA VAL A 512 18.42 -9.32 17.42
C VAL A 512 17.14 -9.31 16.58
N PHE A 513 16.91 -8.20 15.88
CA PHE A 513 15.79 -8.01 14.96
C PHE A 513 16.34 -7.79 13.56
N ASN A 514 16.32 -8.84 12.74
CA ASN A 514 16.68 -8.75 11.33
C ASN A 514 15.45 -8.34 10.48
N PRO A 515 15.61 -7.50 9.45
CA PRO A 515 14.57 -7.27 8.44
C PRO A 515 14.08 -8.58 7.83
N LEU A 516 12.78 -8.69 7.55
CA LEU A 516 12.19 -9.96 7.09
C LEU A 516 12.57 -10.33 5.64
N ASP A 517 13.07 -9.36 4.88
CA ASP A 517 13.48 -9.48 3.48
C ASP A 517 14.99 -9.75 3.31
N ILE A 518 15.74 -9.87 4.42
CA ILE A 518 17.21 -10.01 4.39
C ILE A 518 17.62 -11.36 3.79
N GLN A 519 18.60 -11.34 2.87
CA GLN A 519 19.07 -12.56 2.22
C GLN A 519 20.14 -13.29 3.06
N PRO A 520 20.34 -14.62 2.87
CA PRO A 520 21.20 -15.42 3.75
C PRO A 520 22.64 -14.94 3.93
N ASP A 521 23.24 -14.37 2.87
CA ASP A 521 24.61 -13.83 2.87
C ASP A 521 24.65 -12.28 2.94
N GLU A 522 23.50 -11.64 3.13
CA GLU A 522 23.39 -10.18 3.17
C GLU A 522 23.76 -9.62 4.56
N LEU A 523 24.51 -8.52 4.57
CA LEU A 523 24.80 -7.73 5.77
C LEU A 523 24.13 -6.36 5.65
N ARG A 524 23.39 -5.93 6.68
CA ARG A 524 22.77 -4.59 6.72
C ARG A 524 23.20 -3.76 7.95
N PRO A 525 23.25 -2.42 7.85
CA PRO A 525 23.52 -1.54 8.98
C PRO A 525 22.64 -1.80 10.19
N CYS A 526 23.14 -1.50 11.40
CA CYS A 526 22.47 -1.87 12.65
C CYS A 526 22.39 -0.76 13.70
N VAL A 527 21.26 -0.68 14.40
CA VAL A 527 21.06 0.19 15.57
C VAL A 527 20.99 -0.63 16.87
N VAL A 528 21.93 -0.39 17.77
CA VAL A 528 22.02 -1.03 19.09
C VAL A 528 21.35 -0.13 20.15
N PHE A 529 20.22 -0.57 20.69
CA PHE A 529 19.43 0.14 21.69
C PHE A 529 19.82 -0.24 23.12
N ILE A 530 20.12 0.78 23.93
CA ILE A 530 20.42 0.67 25.36
C ILE A 530 19.28 1.31 26.16
N HIS A 531 18.54 0.48 26.91
CA HIS A 531 17.30 0.90 27.56
C HIS A 531 17.50 1.84 28.77
N GLY A 532 16.48 2.66 29.05
CA GLY A 532 16.51 3.68 30.10
C GLY A 532 16.23 3.15 31.52
N GLY A 533 15.24 3.75 32.19
CA GLY A 533 14.79 3.33 33.53
C GLY A 533 15.82 3.56 34.65
N GLY A 534 16.66 4.59 34.54
CA GLY A 534 17.62 4.95 35.59
C GLY A 534 18.72 3.90 35.83
N TRP A 535 19.26 3.35 34.74
CA TRP A 535 20.15 2.17 34.71
C TRP A 535 19.51 0.87 35.20
N GLY A 536 18.17 0.81 35.25
CA GLY A 536 17.41 -0.39 35.66
C GLY A 536 16.07 -0.50 34.95
N GLY A 537 15.98 -0.02 33.70
CA GLY A 537 14.88 -0.32 32.80
C GLY A 537 14.91 -1.77 32.32
N LYS A 538 14.22 -2.05 31.22
CA LYS A 538 14.14 -3.38 30.63
C LYS A 538 14.25 -3.35 29.10
N PRO A 539 14.69 -4.42 28.43
CA PRO A 539 14.87 -4.46 26.98
C PRO A 539 13.58 -4.23 26.16
N GLU A 540 12.39 -4.53 26.68
CA GLU A 540 11.14 -4.25 25.96
C GLU A 540 10.87 -2.74 25.79
N SER A 541 11.41 -1.89 26.67
CA SER A 541 11.09 -0.45 26.67
C SER A 541 11.56 0.34 25.44
N LEU A 542 12.40 -0.26 24.58
CA LEU A 542 12.76 0.29 23.26
C LEU A 542 12.45 -0.68 22.08
N ALA A 543 11.70 -1.77 22.33
CA ALA A 543 11.35 -2.75 21.30
C ALA A 543 10.45 -2.16 20.19
N ALA A 544 9.66 -1.13 20.50
CA ALA A 544 8.88 -0.42 19.49
C ALA A 544 9.77 0.30 18.48
N GLN A 545 10.82 0.97 18.93
CA GLN A 545 11.79 1.65 18.08
C GLN A 545 12.67 0.64 17.31
N ALA A 546 12.99 -0.49 17.94
CA ALA A 546 13.69 -1.62 17.30
C ALA A 546 12.91 -2.19 16.10
N VAL A 547 11.67 -2.64 16.33
CA VAL A 547 10.80 -3.22 15.28
C VAL A 547 10.37 -2.16 14.24
N TYR A 548 10.30 -0.88 14.60
CA TYR A 548 10.03 0.21 13.65
C TYR A 548 11.13 0.35 12.57
N LEU A 549 12.40 0.20 12.96
CA LEU A 549 13.55 0.24 12.05
C LEU A 549 13.81 -1.11 11.35
N GLN A 550 13.52 -2.23 12.02
CA GLN A 550 13.49 -3.57 11.39
C GLN A 550 12.56 -3.58 10.17
N ARG A 551 11.35 -3.02 10.31
CA ARG A 551 10.36 -2.83 9.22
C ARG A 551 10.79 -1.83 8.12
N ARG A 552 12.03 -1.33 8.16
CA ARG A 552 12.64 -0.39 7.20
C ARG A 552 13.97 -0.88 6.63
N GLY A 553 14.26 -2.18 6.77
CA GLY A 553 15.49 -2.77 6.24
C GLY A 553 16.72 -2.56 7.14
N ILE A 554 16.58 -2.01 8.34
CA ILE A 554 17.71 -1.74 9.25
C ILE A 554 17.71 -2.78 10.38
N ASN A 555 18.82 -3.49 10.58
CA ASN A 555 18.96 -4.42 11.71
C ASN A 555 18.86 -3.66 13.03
N THR A 556 18.31 -4.26 14.08
CA THR A 556 18.41 -3.66 15.42
C THR A 556 18.74 -4.70 16.48
N VAL A 557 19.32 -4.24 17.58
CA VAL A 557 19.60 -5.06 18.76
C VAL A 557 19.13 -4.33 20.01
N SER A 558 18.25 -4.94 20.82
CA SER A 558 17.96 -4.46 22.18
C SER A 558 18.84 -5.21 23.17
N ILE A 559 19.67 -4.51 23.95
CA ILE A 559 20.53 -5.13 24.97
C ILE A 559 19.90 -5.02 26.37
N HIS A 560 20.08 -6.05 27.17
CA HIS A 560 19.83 -6.04 28.62
C HIS A 560 21.18 -6.02 29.35
N PHE A 561 21.21 -5.58 30.60
CA PHE A 561 22.42 -5.44 31.43
C PHE A 561 22.02 -5.39 32.90
N ARG A 562 22.94 -5.69 33.83
CA ARG A 562 22.61 -5.69 35.27
C ARG A 562 22.46 -4.27 35.81
N SER A 563 21.40 -4.04 36.57
CA SER A 563 21.11 -2.77 37.24
C SER A 563 22.05 -2.54 38.43
N PRO A 564 22.34 -1.27 38.79
CA PRO A 564 23.16 -0.96 39.97
C PRO A 564 22.30 -1.08 41.24
N SER A 565 22.28 -2.27 41.83
CA SER A 565 21.57 -2.62 43.06
C SER A 565 22.32 -3.69 43.87
N GLY A 566 22.09 -3.74 45.18
CA GLY A 566 22.88 -4.58 46.09
C GLY A 566 24.35 -4.18 46.03
N GLU A 567 25.23 -5.12 45.71
CA GLU A 567 26.66 -4.83 45.51
C GLU A 567 26.98 -4.13 44.19
N LEU A 568 26.16 -4.30 43.15
CA LEU A 568 26.43 -3.81 41.80
C LEU A 568 26.46 -2.27 41.73
N THR A 569 27.42 -1.75 40.98
CA THR A 569 27.68 -0.32 40.81
C THR A 569 27.25 0.19 39.42
N PRO A 570 27.07 1.50 39.23
CA PRO A 570 26.89 2.10 37.91
C PRO A 570 28.00 1.73 36.91
N ALA A 571 29.23 1.52 37.38
CA ALA A 571 30.34 1.06 36.53
C ALA A 571 30.15 -0.39 36.04
N ASP A 572 29.56 -1.28 36.84
CA ASP A 572 29.26 -2.65 36.42
C ASP A 572 28.17 -2.68 35.33
N THR A 573 27.16 -1.82 35.46
CA THR A 573 26.13 -1.61 34.43
C THR A 573 26.75 -1.14 33.10
N LEU A 574 27.69 -0.20 33.15
CA LEU A 574 28.43 0.24 31.95
C LEU A 574 29.35 -0.86 31.40
N ARG A 575 29.98 -1.67 32.26
CA ARG A 575 30.82 -2.82 31.86
C ARG A 575 29.99 -3.90 31.14
N ASP A 576 28.77 -4.16 31.59
CA ASP A 576 27.84 -5.08 30.92
C ASP A 576 27.39 -4.56 29.55
N ALA A 577 27.08 -3.26 29.43
CA ALA A 577 26.71 -2.65 28.15
C ALA A 577 27.87 -2.66 27.14
N ARG A 578 29.10 -2.38 27.60
CA ARG A 578 30.34 -2.49 26.81
C ARG A 578 30.65 -3.93 26.41
N ARG A 579 30.39 -4.91 27.27
CA ARG A 579 30.47 -6.34 26.94
C ARG A 579 29.48 -6.73 25.83
N ALA A 580 28.21 -6.30 25.94
CA ALA A 580 27.20 -6.56 24.92
C ALA A 580 27.60 -5.98 23.55
N TYR A 581 28.06 -4.72 23.53
CA TYR A 581 28.51 -4.07 22.29
C TYR A 581 29.73 -4.77 21.65
N ARG A 582 30.76 -5.11 22.44
CA ARG A 582 31.91 -5.88 21.91
C ARG A 582 31.50 -7.25 21.36
N TRP A 583 30.54 -7.91 22.00
CA TRP A 583 30.00 -9.17 21.49
C TRP A 583 29.30 -8.98 20.12
N ILE A 584 28.53 -7.88 19.94
CA ILE A 584 27.88 -7.55 18.65
C ILE A 584 28.93 -7.29 17.56
N VAL A 585 30.01 -6.56 17.86
CA VAL A 585 31.12 -6.34 16.91
C VAL A 585 31.80 -7.66 16.52
N GLN A 586 31.93 -8.61 17.44
CA GLN A 586 32.59 -9.90 17.20
C GLN A 586 31.74 -10.89 16.41
N HIS A 587 30.42 -10.97 16.69
CA HIS A 587 29.54 -12.02 16.14
C HIS A 587 28.50 -11.48 15.15
N GLY A 588 28.44 -10.16 14.91
CA GLY A 588 27.36 -9.53 14.12
C GLY A 588 27.17 -10.12 12.72
N LYS A 589 28.25 -10.54 12.06
CA LYS A 589 28.18 -11.17 10.72
C LYS A 589 27.45 -12.52 10.73
N GLU A 590 27.47 -13.26 11.85
CA GLU A 590 26.67 -14.49 12.04
C GLU A 590 25.18 -14.21 12.17
N HIS A 591 24.79 -12.93 12.30
CA HIS A 591 23.43 -12.44 12.49
C HIS A 591 23.09 -11.31 11.51
N HIS A 592 23.66 -11.35 10.31
CA HIS A 592 23.39 -10.42 9.19
C HIS A 592 23.68 -8.93 9.47
N ILE A 593 24.42 -8.61 10.54
CA ILE A 593 24.77 -7.24 10.92
C ILE A 593 26.06 -6.83 10.22
N ASP A 594 25.97 -5.72 9.48
CA ASP A 594 27.15 -4.97 9.07
C ASP A 594 27.75 -4.25 10.30
N VAL A 595 28.78 -4.89 10.86
CA VAL A 595 29.52 -4.37 12.02
C VAL A 595 30.30 -3.10 11.71
N ASP A 596 30.60 -2.80 10.45
CA ASP A 596 31.23 -1.53 10.07
C ASP A 596 30.22 -0.38 10.08
N ASN A 597 28.91 -0.66 10.05
CA ASN A 597 27.84 0.34 10.09
C ASN A 597 26.91 0.17 11.31
N LEU A 598 27.49 0.27 12.51
CA LEU A 598 26.77 0.31 13.79
C LEU A 598 26.45 1.75 14.23
N VAL A 599 25.23 1.99 14.71
CA VAL A 599 24.82 3.17 15.47
C VAL A 599 24.36 2.73 16.86
N VAL A 600 24.70 3.48 17.91
CA VAL A 600 24.20 3.19 19.28
C VAL A 600 23.16 4.22 19.69
N SER A 601 22.04 3.75 20.24
CA SER A 601 20.92 4.57 20.66
C SER A 601 20.55 4.30 22.11
N GLY A 602 19.96 5.29 22.79
CA GLY A 602 19.55 5.13 24.18
C GLY A 602 18.74 6.30 24.71
N GLY A 603 17.76 5.97 25.57
CA GLY A 603 16.85 6.95 26.18
C GLY A 603 17.17 7.23 27.64
N SER A 604 17.14 8.49 28.07
CA SER A 604 17.38 8.90 29.47
C SER A 604 18.72 8.36 30.01
N ALA A 605 18.72 7.63 31.12
CA ALA A 605 19.90 6.94 31.65
C ALA A 605 20.44 5.80 30.75
N GLY A 606 19.71 5.37 29.73
CA GLY A 606 20.23 4.50 28.67
C GLY A 606 21.12 5.28 27.71
N GLY A 607 20.73 6.52 27.35
CA GLY A 607 21.55 7.44 26.57
C GLY A 607 22.84 7.87 27.28
N HIS A 608 22.83 7.89 28.62
CA HIS A 608 24.06 7.99 29.42
C HIS A 608 25.03 6.85 29.09
N LEU A 609 24.56 5.60 29.11
CA LEU A 609 25.39 4.43 28.82
C LEU A 609 25.86 4.42 27.34
N SER A 610 25.00 4.79 26.39
CA SER A 610 25.34 4.93 24.97
C SER A 610 26.50 5.90 24.72
N LEU A 611 26.49 7.04 25.41
CA LEU A 611 27.56 8.04 25.30
C LEU A 611 28.77 7.68 26.17
N ALA A 612 28.57 7.11 27.37
CA ALA A 612 29.61 6.62 28.26
C ALA A 612 30.46 5.50 27.63
N LEU A 613 29.85 4.65 26.81
CA LEU A 613 30.52 3.62 26.02
C LEU A 613 31.65 4.21 25.15
N CYS A 614 31.44 5.38 24.57
CA CYS A 614 32.43 6.09 23.74
C CYS A 614 33.35 7.01 24.57
N THR A 615 32.86 7.58 25.67
CA THR A 615 33.53 8.69 26.38
C THR A 615 34.30 8.26 27.63
N ILE A 616 33.78 7.34 28.44
CA ILE A 616 34.30 6.97 29.76
C ILE A 616 35.17 5.71 29.68
N ALA A 617 36.33 5.75 30.33
CA ALA A 617 37.15 4.56 30.60
C ALA A 617 36.75 3.94 31.96
N LEU A 618 36.91 2.62 32.09
CA LEU A 618 36.69 1.89 33.34
C LEU A 618 37.93 1.06 33.66
N ASP A 619 38.26 0.95 34.94
CA ASP A 619 39.28 0.03 35.41
C ASP A 619 38.87 -1.43 35.12
N ASP A 620 39.85 -2.20 34.65
CA ASP A 620 39.75 -3.60 34.24
C ASP A 620 38.65 -3.94 33.21
N ASP A 621 38.24 -2.97 32.37
CA ASP A 621 37.43 -3.22 31.17
C ASP A 621 38.17 -2.86 29.87
N PRO A 622 38.17 -3.72 28.84
CA PRO A 622 38.79 -3.41 27.55
C PRO A 622 38.26 -2.11 26.92
N VAL A 623 39.13 -1.38 26.25
CA VAL A 623 38.76 -0.22 25.43
C VAL A 623 37.77 -0.66 24.33
N ILE A 624 36.84 0.21 23.94
CA ILE A 624 36.09 0.04 22.69
C ILE A 624 36.98 0.54 21.56
N ASP A 625 37.61 -0.39 20.87
CA ASP A 625 38.43 -0.17 19.67
C ASP A 625 37.57 0.17 18.45
N HIS A 626 36.46 -0.56 18.28
CA HIS A 626 35.51 -0.37 17.18
C HIS A 626 34.35 0.57 17.56
N LEU A 627 34.59 1.89 17.50
CA LEU A 627 33.56 2.90 17.79
C LEU A 627 32.40 2.89 16.77
N PRO A 628 31.15 3.18 17.20
CA PRO A 628 30.02 3.25 16.29
C PRO A 628 30.10 4.46 15.34
N LYS A 629 29.47 4.36 14.17
CA LYS A 629 29.36 5.43 13.15
C LYS A 629 28.56 6.64 13.61
N GLY A 630 27.70 6.47 14.62
CA GLY A 630 26.94 7.57 15.19
C GLY A 630 26.18 7.19 16.46
N LEU A 631 25.63 8.21 17.12
CA LEU A 631 24.80 8.10 18.32
C LEU A 631 23.46 8.81 18.13
N VAL A 632 22.35 8.17 18.54
CA VAL A 632 21.02 8.79 18.56
C VAL A 632 20.42 8.72 19.96
N LEU A 633 20.36 9.86 20.64
CA LEU A 633 20.21 9.94 22.09
C LEU A 633 18.91 10.68 22.46
N LEU A 634 18.05 10.04 23.27
CA LEU A 634 16.66 10.47 23.49
C LEU A 634 16.46 10.96 24.94
N ASN A 635 16.20 12.26 25.13
CA ASN A 635 16.28 12.96 26.44
C ASN A 635 17.50 12.51 27.30
N PRO A 636 18.74 12.48 26.76
CA PRO A 636 19.82 11.69 27.35
C PRO A 636 20.40 12.32 28.61
N VAL A 637 20.65 11.47 29.62
CA VAL A 637 21.43 11.88 30.80
C VAL A 637 22.90 11.99 30.40
N ILE A 638 23.39 13.22 30.23
CA ILE A 638 24.79 13.50 29.85
C ILE A 638 25.68 13.93 31.02
N ASP A 639 25.07 14.43 32.10
CA ASP A 639 25.73 15.01 33.27
C ASP A 639 24.98 14.62 34.56
N LEU A 640 25.72 14.24 35.59
CA LEU A 640 25.21 13.87 36.92
C LEU A 640 25.45 14.99 37.96
N VAL A 641 26.44 15.87 37.73
CA VAL A 641 26.89 16.97 38.60
C VAL A 641 25.97 18.19 38.51
N ASP A 642 25.50 18.54 37.32
CA ASP A 642 24.51 19.61 37.08
C ASP A 642 23.18 19.07 36.55
N GLY A 643 23.13 17.81 36.10
CA GLY A 643 21.93 17.14 35.60
C GLY A 643 21.32 16.15 36.61
N TRP A 644 21.38 14.85 36.28
CA TRP A 644 20.50 13.82 36.86
C TRP A 644 20.86 13.44 38.32
N SER A 645 20.27 14.17 39.27
CA SER A 645 20.53 14.03 40.71
C SER A 645 20.29 12.62 41.30
N ASN A 646 19.42 11.80 40.70
CA ASN A 646 19.23 10.42 41.13
C ASN A 646 20.37 9.48 40.69
N GLY A 647 21.01 9.76 39.54
CA GLY A 647 22.22 9.04 39.12
C GLY A 647 23.42 9.43 39.98
N ARG A 648 23.55 10.72 40.29
CA ARG A 648 24.56 11.24 41.23
C ARG A 648 24.57 10.47 42.55
N LYS A 649 23.40 10.37 43.21
CA LYS A 649 23.23 9.64 44.47
C LYS A 649 23.62 8.16 44.38
N LYS A 650 23.38 7.50 43.24
CA LYS A 650 23.80 6.12 42.99
C LYS A 650 25.31 5.99 42.84
N CYS A 651 25.98 6.98 42.25
CA CYS A 651 27.44 7.03 42.15
C CYS A 651 28.08 7.31 43.53
N GLU A 652 27.61 8.36 44.22
CA GLU A 652 28.05 8.76 45.57
C GLU A 652 27.92 7.60 46.57
N ALA A 653 26.79 6.91 46.59
CA ALA A 653 26.54 5.75 47.46
C ALA A 653 27.39 4.51 47.14
N LYS A 654 28.17 4.54 46.04
CA LYS A 654 29.12 3.49 45.64
C LYS A 654 30.56 4.01 45.52
N GLY A 655 30.85 5.22 46.02
CA GLY A 655 32.19 5.81 45.99
C GLY A 655 32.67 6.23 44.60
N ILE A 656 31.79 6.24 43.60
CA ILE A 656 32.09 6.73 42.25
C ILE A 656 31.89 8.24 42.22
N ASP A 657 32.92 8.99 41.82
CA ASP A 657 32.79 10.43 41.57
C ASP A 657 31.77 10.69 40.43
N PRO A 658 30.68 11.43 40.68
CA PRO A 658 29.70 11.75 39.65
C PRO A 658 30.27 12.51 38.46
N LYS A 659 31.37 13.28 38.63
CA LYS A 659 31.99 14.03 37.53
C LYS A 659 32.75 13.10 36.59
N SER A 660 33.61 12.23 37.10
CA SER A 660 34.30 11.21 36.29
C SER A 660 33.32 10.22 35.66
N PHE A 661 32.14 10.00 36.24
CA PHE A 661 31.06 9.20 35.64
C PHE A 661 30.03 10.01 34.81
N SER A 662 30.35 11.25 34.42
CA SER A 662 29.51 12.11 33.56
C SER A 662 30.11 12.29 32.16
N PRO A 663 29.53 11.71 31.10
CA PRO A 663 30.04 11.80 29.72
C PRO A 663 30.34 13.22 29.22
N ALA A 664 29.56 14.22 29.66
CA ALA A 664 29.78 15.63 29.30
C ALA A 664 31.16 16.19 29.71
N HIS A 665 31.86 15.56 30.67
CA HIS A 665 33.18 15.99 31.16
C HIS A 665 34.35 15.29 30.43
N HIS A 666 34.05 14.44 29.44
CA HIS A 666 35.01 13.62 28.68
C HIS A 666 34.99 13.89 27.16
N VAL A 667 34.36 14.99 26.75
CA VAL A 667 34.27 15.43 25.35
C VAL A 667 35.66 15.75 24.81
N ARG A 668 35.95 15.22 23.62
CA ARG A 668 37.24 15.30 22.91
C ARG A 668 37.02 15.09 21.41
N ALA A 669 37.98 15.44 20.58
CA ALA A 669 37.89 15.19 19.14
C ALA A 669 37.86 13.68 18.81
N GLY A 670 37.18 13.32 17.72
CA GLY A 670 37.04 11.95 17.25
C GLY A 670 35.93 11.14 17.94
N LEU A 671 34.96 11.80 18.59
CA LEU A 671 33.73 11.17 19.05
C LEU A 671 32.72 11.01 17.90
N PRO A 672 31.87 9.98 17.92
CA PRO A 672 30.92 9.74 16.83
C PRO A 672 29.94 10.92 16.61
N PRO A 673 29.53 11.18 15.35
CA PRO A 673 28.38 12.02 15.01
C PRO A 673 27.18 11.74 15.93
N THR A 674 26.64 12.78 16.57
CA THR A 674 25.63 12.60 17.64
C THR A 674 24.37 13.43 17.41
N LEU A 675 23.23 12.77 17.29
CA LEU A 675 21.90 13.38 17.30
C LEU A 675 21.31 13.36 18.72
N LEU A 676 20.97 14.53 19.24
CA LEU A 676 20.27 14.72 20.52
C LEU A 676 18.81 15.08 20.25
N LEU A 677 17.87 14.27 20.72
CA LEU A 677 16.43 14.55 20.66
C LEU A 677 15.92 14.85 22.06
N SER A 678 15.35 16.03 22.29
CA SER A 678 14.83 16.46 23.59
C SER A 678 13.50 17.19 23.49
N GLY A 679 12.79 17.34 24.60
CA GLY A 679 11.52 18.08 24.66
C GLY A 679 11.70 19.40 25.40
N SER A 680 10.99 20.46 24.97
CA SER A 680 11.10 21.78 25.62
C SER A 680 10.73 21.77 27.11
N ASP A 681 9.91 20.81 27.52
CA ASP A 681 9.30 20.72 28.85
C ASP A 681 9.96 19.58 29.67
N ASP A 682 11.16 19.14 29.28
CA ASP A 682 11.96 18.17 30.02
C ASP A 682 12.53 18.77 31.32
N GLY A 683 11.72 18.73 32.37
CA GLY A 683 12.13 19.11 33.73
C GLY A 683 13.07 18.14 34.45
N LEU A 684 13.47 17.02 33.82
CA LEU A 684 14.46 16.08 34.39
C LEU A 684 15.86 16.29 33.78
N ILE A 685 15.92 16.57 32.48
CA ILE A 685 17.13 16.90 31.70
C ILE A 685 16.81 18.16 30.87
N PRO A 686 16.99 19.37 31.45
CA PRO A 686 16.66 20.62 30.77
C PRO A 686 17.38 20.76 29.42
N PRO A 687 16.71 21.23 28.35
CA PRO A 687 17.34 21.45 27.05
C PRO A 687 18.62 22.29 27.10
N THR A 688 18.69 23.27 28.00
CA THR A 688 19.87 24.13 28.23
C THR A 688 21.12 23.39 28.72
N LEU A 689 20.99 22.14 29.21
CA LEU A 689 22.13 21.26 29.48
C LEU A 689 22.65 20.60 28.20
N LEU A 690 21.73 20.22 27.30
CA LEU A 690 22.04 19.61 26.01
C LEU A 690 22.61 20.64 25.01
N GLU A 691 22.13 21.88 25.04
CA GLU A 691 22.69 23.03 24.28
C GLU A 691 24.18 23.25 24.61
N LYS A 692 24.52 23.25 25.91
CA LYS A 692 25.92 23.36 26.37
C LYS A 692 26.78 22.20 25.90
N PHE A 693 26.24 20.98 25.91
CA PHE A 693 26.95 19.79 25.46
C PHE A 693 27.12 19.76 23.94
N GLN A 694 26.11 20.18 23.17
CA GLN A 694 26.23 20.36 21.72
C GLN A 694 27.35 21.36 21.40
N ALA A 695 27.39 22.51 22.08
CA ALA A 695 28.47 23.48 21.93
C ALA A 695 29.85 22.92 22.32
N SER A 696 29.91 22.06 23.36
CA SER A 696 31.16 21.38 23.74
C SER A 696 31.61 20.36 22.70
N MET A 697 30.69 19.57 22.12
CA MET A 697 30.98 18.62 21.04
C MET A 697 31.51 19.33 19.80
N GLN A 698 30.85 20.43 19.40
CA GLN A 698 31.23 21.26 18.25
C GLN A 698 32.57 21.99 18.48
N HIS A 699 32.84 22.47 19.70
CA HIS A 699 34.14 23.07 20.06
C HIS A 699 35.29 22.06 20.00
N ALA A 700 35.00 20.78 20.24
CA ALA A 700 35.93 19.66 20.05
C ALA A 700 35.88 19.06 18.62
N GLU A 701 35.40 19.82 17.63
CA GLU A 701 35.34 19.46 16.20
C GLU A 701 34.49 18.21 15.86
N ASN A 702 33.59 17.78 16.75
CA ASN A 702 32.68 16.66 16.50
C ASN A 702 31.32 17.15 15.96
N HIS A 703 30.72 16.38 15.05
CA HIS A 703 29.35 16.66 14.58
C HIS A 703 28.32 16.39 15.67
N CYS A 704 27.54 17.41 16.04
CA CYS A 704 26.45 17.24 16.99
C CYS A 704 25.22 18.11 16.65
N GLU A 705 24.08 17.44 16.54
CA GLU A 705 22.77 18.01 16.26
C GLU A 705 21.89 17.97 17.51
N LEU A 706 21.08 19.01 17.72
CA LEU A 706 20.08 19.07 18.78
C LEU A 706 18.73 19.44 18.17
N VAL A 707 17.71 18.64 18.46
CA VAL A 707 16.33 18.88 18.06
C VAL A 707 15.46 18.95 19.31
N ILE A 708 14.75 20.06 19.48
CA ILE A 708 13.86 20.32 20.61
C ILE A 708 12.40 20.23 20.12
N TYR A 709 11.66 19.25 20.64
CA TYR A 709 10.24 19.02 20.35
C TYR A 709 9.39 19.95 21.25
N PRO A 710 8.57 20.87 20.68
CA PRO A 710 7.79 21.81 21.47
C PRO A 710 6.66 21.14 22.28
N ASN A 711 6.51 21.55 23.53
CA ASN A 711 5.56 21.04 24.53
C ASN A 711 5.75 19.54 24.88
N ALA A 712 6.92 18.97 24.61
CA ALA A 712 7.25 17.59 24.92
C ALA A 712 8.00 17.48 26.25
N GLY A 713 7.57 16.56 27.13
CA GLY A 713 8.22 16.28 28.42
C GLY A 713 9.21 15.11 28.38
N HIS A 714 9.93 14.86 29.48
CA HIS A 714 10.93 13.77 29.56
C HIS A 714 10.36 12.40 29.15
N GLY A 715 10.90 11.76 28.12
CA GLY A 715 10.46 10.46 27.64
C GLY A 715 9.26 10.49 26.70
N PHE A 716 9.06 11.59 25.95
CA PHE A 716 8.03 11.76 24.92
C PHE A 716 8.12 10.74 23.76
N PHE A 717 9.32 10.20 23.53
CA PHE A 717 9.65 9.28 22.44
C PHE A 717 9.17 7.83 22.65
N ASN A 718 8.54 7.52 23.78
CA ASN A 718 8.05 6.18 24.10
C ASN A 718 6.73 5.90 23.37
N TYR A 719 6.61 4.71 22.79
CA TYR A 719 5.35 4.23 22.21
C TYR A 719 4.24 4.15 23.28
N GLY A 720 2.98 4.36 22.86
CA GLY A 720 1.79 4.38 23.72
C GLY A 720 1.64 5.63 24.59
N ARG A 721 2.60 6.55 24.55
CA ARG A 721 2.59 7.78 25.34
C ARG A 721 2.01 8.94 24.54
N ASP A 722 1.22 9.80 25.19
CA ASP A 722 0.72 11.06 24.66
C ASP A 722 0.11 10.88 23.25
N GLU A 723 -0.72 9.84 23.09
CA GLU A 723 -1.37 9.41 21.84
C GLU A 723 -0.40 9.20 20.65
N ASN A 724 0.84 8.76 20.93
CA ASN A 724 1.95 8.66 19.97
C ASN A 724 2.32 9.98 19.27
N GLN A 725 1.85 11.14 19.77
CA GLN A 725 2.01 12.48 19.17
C GLN A 725 3.45 12.76 18.70
N PHE A 726 4.43 12.37 19.53
CA PHE A 726 5.84 12.59 19.26
C PHE A 726 6.60 11.31 18.85
N PHE A 727 6.01 10.10 18.96
CA PHE A 727 6.68 8.85 18.61
C PHE A 727 7.09 8.82 17.12
N HIS A 728 6.13 9.03 16.21
CA HIS A 728 6.45 9.05 14.77
C HIS A 728 7.37 10.21 14.36
N PRO A 729 7.19 11.47 14.83
CA PRO A 729 8.17 12.55 14.63
C PRO A 729 9.57 12.29 15.19
N THR A 730 9.70 11.52 16.28
CA THR A 730 11.01 11.08 16.80
C THR A 730 11.66 10.13 15.81
N MET A 731 10.94 9.08 15.40
CA MET A 731 11.50 8.04 14.54
C MET A 731 11.79 8.54 13.13
N TRP A 732 10.99 9.45 12.57
CA TRP A 732 11.32 10.10 11.30
C TRP A 732 12.64 10.89 11.37
N ARG A 733 12.91 11.59 12.47
CA ARG A 733 14.19 12.30 12.65
C ARG A 733 15.35 11.32 12.87
N PHE A 734 15.08 10.19 13.53
CA PHE A 734 16.00 9.07 13.67
C PHE A 734 16.41 8.54 12.28
N GLU A 735 15.46 8.16 11.43
CA GLU A 735 15.68 7.73 10.04
C GLU A 735 16.50 8.77 9.25
N SER A 736 16.12 10.05 9.37
CA SER A 736 16.77 11.17 8.66
C SER A 736 18.25 11.33 9.01
N PHE A 737 18.66 10.95 10.22
CA PHE A 737 20.07 10.95 10.65
C PHE A 737 20.78 9.64 10.31
N LEU A 738 20.09 8.49 10.35
CA LEU A 738 20.67 7.23 9.86
C LEU A 738 21.08 7.35 8.37
N ALA A 739 20.29 8.06 7.57
CA ALA A 739 20.60 8.37 6.18
C ALA A 739 21.81 9.31 5.96
N THR A 740 22.40 9.90 7.01
CA THR A 740 23.65 10.70 6.90
C THR A 740 24.88 10.01 7.49
N VAL A 741 24.72 8.93 8.26
CA VAL A 741 25.84 8.17 8.88
C VAL A 741 26.04 6.78 8.31
N PHE A 742 25.00 6.15 7.76
CA PHE A 742 25.12 4.94 6.95
C PHE A 742 25.45 5.30 5.50
N PRO A 743 26.13 4.43 4.73
CA PRO A 743 26.21 4.59 3.29
C PRO A 743 24.80 4.59 2.69
N SER A 744 24.60 5.35 1.62
CA SER A 744 23.44 5.16 0.76
C SER A 744 23.45 3.71 0.27
N VAL A 745 22.46 2.92 0.68
CA VAL A 745 22.24 1.58 0.12
C VAL A 745 22.07 1.76 -1.39
N SER A 746 22.87 1.04 -2.17
CA SER A 746 22.67 0.98 -3.62
C SER A 746 21.36 0.24 -3.89
N GLU A 747 20.39 0.96 -4.44
CA GLU A 747 18.99 0.53 -4.68
C GLU A 747 18.87 -0.70 -5.60
#